data_AF-A0A2T8LW53-F1
#
_entry.id   AF-A0A2T8LW53-F1
#
_cell.length_a   1.000
_cell.length_b   1.000
_cell.length_c   1.000
_cell.angle_alpha   90.00
_cell.angle_beta   90.00
_cell.angle_gamma   90.00
#
_symmetry.space_group_name_H-M   'P 1'
#
loop_
_entity.id
_entity.type
_entity.pdbx_description
1 polymer ?
#
loop_
_entity_poly.entity_id
_entity_poly.type
_entity_poly.pdbx_seq_one_letter_code
_entity_poly.pdbx_strand_id
1 'polypeptide(L)'
;MEKLNAITLSLFAALLISPAWAEEETFDTNFMFGGLKGEKVSRYQIDSTKPMAGVYEMDVYVNKEWRGTYEVNIQDDPDSTCISPDLIASLGIKFTPQSTTVENECIALKTVVHGGSVSYDTAAFNLYLSVPQAYVLEYEAGYASPETWDRGINAFYTSYYASEYYSHYKSGGSEKNTYANFVSGLNLLGWQLHSNANFSKSENSAGKWQSNTLYLERDFPAVLGTMRLGEQYTSGDMFDTVRFRGVRFWRDMQMLPHSKQNFAPVVRGVAQSNALVTVEQNGFIVYQKEVPPGPFVFEDLQLAGGGADLDVSVKEADGTVSRFIVPYSSVPNMVQPGVAKYDFAAGRSRIEGASQQTDFLQGTYQYGVNNLLTLYGGTMLASDYRSFTLGTGWNTLIGAVSVDGTLSHSKQDNGDVFDGESYQVAWNKYLPQSATHFSLAAYRYSSRDYRTFNDHVWANNRDNYRRDDDDIYDIADYYENDFGRKNTFTLNINQTLPDGWGYFTASALWRDYWGRSGTGKDYQLSYSNTWQRLSFTLSATQTYDSDNREDKRFNIYLSIPLTWGVKENGGNRDIHLSNSTTFDDQGYEANNTSLSGTFGNRDQFNYTTNLSQQRQEHQTTFGGSVTWNAPLATVGGSYSQSNKYHQVGGNIQGGLVAWADGVHLASRLNDTIAIINAPYLEGAAVQGRPYLRTNAKGYAVFEALTPYRQNFISLDVSESESDVALLGNRKVTVPYRGAVVLVDFETETSKPFYFLARRADGEPLTFGYEVEDDEGNNVGLVGQGSRVFIRTEKVPISVKIATDKQQGLFCKITFDKQIDENNVYICR
;
A
#
# COMPACT_ATOMS: atom_id res chain seq x y z
N MET A 1 25.33 -50.54 61.64
CA MET A 1 26.62 -51.26 61.48
C MET A 1 26.34 -52.57 60.77
N GLU A 2 26.18 -52.53 59.46
CA GLU A 2 26.14 -53.73 58.62
C GLU A 2 27.50 -53.83 57.93
N LYS A 3 28.17 -54.95 58.16
CA LYS A 3 29.51 -55.23 57.65
C LYS A 3 29.43 -55.36 56.14
N LEU A 4 29.85 -54.33 55.40
CA LEU A 4 30.13 -54.47 53.98
C LEU A 4 31.20 -55.55 53.79
N ASN A 5 30.83 -56.57 53.04
CA ASN A 5 31.61 -57.77 52.81
C ASN A 5 32.83 -57.43 51.92
N ALA A 6 34.00 -58.02 52.17
CA ALA A 6 35.21 -57.70 51.40
C ALA A 6 35.04 -57.96 49.89
N ILE A 7 34.12 -58.88 49.53
CA ILE A 7 33.77 -59.22 48.15
C ILE A 7 33.06 -58.06 47.43
N THR A 8 32.21 -57.28 48.11
CA THR A 8 31.55 -56.12 47.49
C THR A 8 32.51 -54.95 47.30
N LEU A 9 33.48 -54.75 48.18
CA LEU A 9 34.53 -53.75 47.96
C LEU A 9 35.47 -54.13 46.79
N SER A 10 35.80 -55.42 46.63
CA SER A 10 36.61 -55.89 45.50
C SER A 10 35.89 -55.82 44.16
N LEU A 11 34.56 -56.02 44.12
CA LEU A 11 33.76 -55.81 42.92
C LEU A 11 33.64 -54.32 42.54
N PHE A 12 33.51 -53.43 43.54
CA PHE A 12 33.50 -51.98 43.31
C PHE A 12 34.87 -51.47 42.83
N ALA A 13 35.96 -52.01 43.37
CA ALA A 13 37.31 -51.69 42.92
C ALA A 13 37.62 -52.25 41.50
N ALA A 14 37.10 -53.42 41.14
CA ALA A 14 37.25 -53.97 39.78
C ALA A 14 36.44 -53.17 38.74
N LEU A 15 35.29 -52.61 39.12
CA LEU A 15 34.50 -51.72 38.28
C LEU A 15 35.13 -50.33 38.10
N LEU A 16 35.94 -49.85 39.06
CA LEU A 16 36.63 -48.55 38.98
C LEU A 16 37.96 -48.58 38.20
N ILE A 17 38.52 -49.77 37.91
CA ILE A 17 39.84 -49.93 37.25
C ILE A 17 39.68 -50.41 35.80
N SER A 18 38.46 -50.61 35.31
CA SER A 18 38.24 -50.86 33.89
C SER A 18 38.22 -49.51 33.18
N PRO A 19 39.23 -49.15 32.35
CA PRO A 19 39.02 -48.08 31.39
C PRO A 19 37.85 -48.56 30.52
N ALA A 20 36.72 -47.87 30.59
CA ALA A 20 35.70 -48.00 29.57
C ALA A 20 36.35 -47.44 28.30
N TRP A 21 36.89 -48.33 27.48
CA TRP A 21 37.15 -48.00 26.08
C TRP A 21 35.77 -47.92 25.49
N ALA A 22 35.21 -46.71 25.44
CA ALA A 22 34.12 -46.44 24.53
C ALA A 22 34.68 -46.75 23.13
N GLU A 23 34.19 -47.83 22.51
CA GLU A 23 34.41 -48.01 21.08
C GLU A 23 33.86 -46.76 20.39
N GLU A 24 34.74 -46.08 19.65
CA GLU A 24 34.37 -44.93 18.81
C GLU A 24 33.25 -45.36 17.85
N GLU A 25 32.20 -44.54 17.71
CA GLU A 25 31.15 -44.78 16.71
C GLU A 25 31.76 -44.82 15.30
N THR A 26 31.79 -46.00 14.69
CA THR A 26 32.20 -46.17 13.28
C THR A 26 30.98 -46.50 12.43
N PHE A 27 30.91 -45.90 11.24
CA PHE A 27 29.83 -46.11 10.28
C PHE A 27 29.92 -47.52 9.64
N ASP A 28 28.86 -48.33 9.71
CA ASP A 28 28.83 -49.66 9.09
C ASP A 28 28.48 -49.56 7.60
N THR A 29 29.50 -49.67 6.75
CA THR A 29 29.37 -49.59 5.29
C THR A 29 28.72 -50.82 4.65
N ASN A 30 28.40 -51.87 5.42
CA ASN A 30 27.75 -53.07 4.88
C ASN A 30 26.29 -52.84 4.45
N PHE A 31 25.67 -51.75 4.90
CA PHE A 31 24.31 -51.36 4.53
C PHE A 31 24.25 -50.48 3.27
N MET A 32 25.39 -50.10 2.68
CA MET A 32 25.44 -49.33 1.43
C MET A 32 25.41 -50.25 0.20
N PHE A 33 24.62 -49.88 -0.81
CA PHE A 33 24.54 -50.60 -2.09
C PHE A 33 25.51 -49.97 -3.11
N GLY A 34 26.31 -50.80 -3.77
CA GLY A 34 27.33 -50.38 -4.74
C GLY A 34 28.76 -50.58 -4.24
N GLY A 35 29.74 -49.92 -4.90
CA GLY A 35 31.17 -50.16 -4.75
C GLY A 35 31.83 -49.76 -3.41
N LEU A 36 31.05 -49.26 -2.44
CA LEU A 36 31.53 -48.86 -1.10
C LEU A 36 31.17 -49.89 -0.01
N LYS A 37 30.52 -51.00 -0.38
CA LYS A 37 30.07 -52.03 0.57
C LYS A 37 31.27 -52.77 1.19
N GLY A 38 31.47 -52.60 2.49
CA GLY A 38 32.54 -53.26 3.25
C GLY A 38 33.89 -52.52 3.26
N GLU A 39 33.95 -51.31 2.71
CA GLU A 39 35.13 -50.44 2.78
C GLU A 39 35.27 -49.80 4.17
N LYS A 40 36.50 -49.73 4.70
CA LYS A 40 36.81 -49.02 5.95
C LYS A 40 36.98 -47.53 5.67
N VAL A 41 35.98 -46.72 5.98
CA VAL A 41 36.08 -45.26 5.86
C VAL A 41 36.97 -44.71 6.98
N SER A 42 37.89 -43.81 6.64
CA SER A 42 38.78 -43.14 7.60
C SER A 42 38.00 -42.41 8.70
N ARG A 43 38.55 -42.40 9.92
CA ARG A 43 38.02 -41.74 11.12
C ARG A 43 37.65 -40.28 10.86
N TYR A 44 36.36 -39.98 10.69
CA TYR A 44 35.83 -38.63 10.70
C TYR A 44 35.01 -38.45 11.98
N GLN A 45 35.57 -37.75 12.97
CA GLN A 45 34.76 -37.15 14.03
C GLN A 45 34.16 -35.88 13.44
N ILE A 46 32.88 -35.92 13.08
CA ILE A 46 32.11 -34.75 12.69
C ILE A 46 31.47 -34.22 13.98
N ASP A 47 32.12 -33.25 14.61
CA ASP A 47 31.46 -32.45 15.66
C ASP A 47 30.43 -31.56 14.98
N SER A 48 29.14 -31.78 15.28
CA SER A 48 28.04 -31.01 14.68
C SER A 48 28.12 -29.51 14.93
N THR A 49 28.90 -29.10 15.94
CA THR A 49 29.04 -27.71 16.40
C THR A 49 30.40 -27.08 16.11
N LYS A 50 31.39 -27.88 15.68
CA LYS A 50 32.74 -27.41 15.38
C LYS A 50 33.24 -27.95 14.02
N PRO A 51 33.05 -27.19 12.93
CA PRO A 51 33.64 -27.54 11.64
C PRO A 51 35.17 -27.53 11.71
N MET A 52 35.81 -28.32 10.84
CA MET A 52 37.27 -28.28 10.68
C MET A 52 37.67 -26.95 10.03
N ALA A 53 38.91 -26.51 10.24
CA ALA A 53 39.41 -25.31 9.58
C ALA A 53 39.48 -25.52 8.06
N GLY A 54 39.03 -24.53 7.30
CA GLY A 54 38.93 -24.61 5.84
C GLY A 54 37.89 -23.66 5.26
N VAL A 55 37.81 -23.63 3.93
CA VAL A 55 36.80 -22.87 3.21
C VAL A 55 35.60 -23.78 2.93
N TYR A 56 34.43 -23.35 3.36
CA TYR A 56 33.18 -24.08 3.17
C TYR A 56 32.15 -23.16 2.53
N GLU A 57 31.39 -23.69 1.57
CA GLU A 57 30.16 -23.06 1.12
C GLU A 57 29.08 -23.38 2.16
N MET A 58 28.57 -22.35 2.85
CA MET A 58 27.62 -22.51 3.95
C MET A 58 26.43 -21.57 3.78
N ASP A 59 25.26 -22.03 4.20
CA ASP A 59 24.08 -21.19 4.35
C ASP A 59 24.24 -20.30 5.58
N VAL A 60 24.28 -18.99 5.36
CA VAL A 60 24.52 -18.01 6.42
C VAL A 60 23.19 -17.43 6.91
N TYR A 61 22.95 -17.60 8.21
CA TYR A 61 21.80 -17.07 8.92
C TYR A 61 22.24 -15.94 9.84
N VAL A 62 21.62 -14.77 9.75
CA VAL A 62 21.80 -13.68 10.72
C VAL A 62 20.54 -13.60 11.56
N ASN A 63 20.65 -13.77 12.88
CA ASN A 63 19.52 -13.77 13.80
C ASN A 63 18.38 -14.74 13.39
N LYS A 64 18.76 -15.96 12.95
CA LYS A 64 17.87 -17.03 12.43
C LYS A 64 17.19 -16.73 11.08
N GLU A 65 17.50 -15.59 10.45
CA GLU A 65 17.03 -15.28 9.09
C GLU A 65 18.10 -15.66 8.07
N TRP A 66 17.74 -16.48 7.07
CA TRP A 66 18.66 -16.86 6.00
C TRP A 66 19.02 -15.64 5.16
N ARG A 67 20.31 -15.39 4.96
CA ARG A 67 20.84 -14.24 4.21
C ARG A 67 21.55 -14.63 2.93
N GLY A 68 21.66 -15.92 2.62
CA GLY A 68 22.30 -16.43 1.41
C GLY A 68 23.29 -17.56 1.72
N THR A 69 23.77 -18.17 0.66
CA THR A 69 24.85 -19.17 0.70
C THR A 69 26.15 -18.49 0.29
N TYR A 70 27.20 -18.65 1.09
CA TYR A 70 28.48 -17.96 0.89
C TYR A 70 29.68 -18.86 1.17
N GLU A 71 30.80 -18.59 0.52
CA GLU A 71 32.08 -19.17 0.90
C GLU A 71 32.58 -18.52 2.20
N VAL A 72 32.71 -19.32 3.25
CA VAL A 72 33.16 -18.90 4.58
C VAL A 72 34.47 -19.60 4.91
N ASN A 73 35.49 -18.82 5.25
CA ASN A 73 36.77 -19.36 5.70
C ASN A 73 36.77 -19.52 7.23
N ILE A 74 36.65 -20.77 7.68
CA ILE A 74 36.60 -21.17 9.08
C ILE A 74 38.04 -21.36 9.58
N GLN A 75 38.38 -20.65 10.65
CA GLN A 75 39.70 -20.73 11.28
C GLN A 75 39.74 -21.86 12.33
N ASP A 76 40.93 -22.22 12.82
CA ASP A 76 41.10 -23.24 13.88
C ASP A 76 40.31 -22.92 15.16
N ASP A 77 40.13 -21.63 15.44
CA ASP A 77 39.19 -21.09 16.41
C ASP A 77 37.89 -20.65 15.69
N PRO A 78 36.75 -21.36 15.90
CA PRO A 78 35.48 -21.04 15.25
C PRO A 78 34.99 -19.61 15.54
N ASP A 79 35.31 -19.05 16.73
CA ASP A 79 34.97 -17.68 17.11
C ASP A 79 35.73 -16.61 16.30
N SER A 80 36.84 -17.02 15.68
CA SER A 80 37.70 -16.20 14.81
C SER A 80 37.38 -16.40 13.33
N THR A 81 36.18 -16.91 13.01
CA THR A 81 35.76 -17.14 11.63
C THR A 81 35.78 -15.88 10.80
N CYS A 82 36.28 -16.07 9.59
CA CYS A 82 36.67 -15.02 8.69
C CYS A 82 35.47 -14.50 7.91
N ILE A 83 35.08 -13.25 8.16
CA ILE A 83 34.01 -12.60 7.39
C ILE A 83 34.62 -11.36 6.73
N SER A 84 34.56 -11.31 5.39
CA SER A 84 35.06 -10.15 4.65
C SER A 84 34.14 -8.93 4.84
N PRO A 85 34.65 -7.69 4.73
CA PRO A 85 33.81 -6.48 4.77
C PRO A 85 32.64 -6.50 3.77
N ASP A 86 32.87 -7.01 2.56
CA ASP A 86 31.84 -7.13 1.53
C ASP A 86 30.74 -8.12 1.93
N LEU A 87 31.13 -9.25 2.55
CA LEU A 87 30.18 -10.23 3.07
C LEU A 87 29.39 -9.65 4.26
N ILE A 88 30.03 -8.89 5.16
CA ILE A 88 29.34 -8.18 6.26
C ILE A 88 28.26 -7.25 5.70
N ALA A 89 28.58 -6.50 4.64
CA ALA A 89 27.64 -5.59 3.99
C ALA A 89 26.50 -6.35 3.30
N SER A 90 26.78 -7.45 2.58
CA SER A 90 25.75 -8.26 1.91
C SER A 90 24.82 -8.98 2.89
N LEU A 91 25.34 -9.37 4.06
CA LEU A 91 24.55 -9.93 5.15
C LEU A 91 23.66 -8.88 5.84
N GLY A 92 23.78 -7.60 5.48
CA GLY A 92 23.00 -6.50 6.04
C GLY A 92 23.46 -6.06 7.42
N ILE A 93 24.71 -6.36 7.83
CA ILE A 93 25.25 -5.92 9.12
C ILE A 93 25.84 -4.51 8.97
N LYS A 94 25.33 -3.55 9.76
CA LYS A 94 25.80 -2.17 9.81
C LYS A 94 27.21 -2.14 10.40
N PHE A 95 28.20 -1.87 9.56
CA PHE A 95 29.59 -1.75 9.95
C PHE A 95 30.15 -0.39 9.49
N THR A 96 30.84 0.32 10.38
CA THR A 96 31.64 1.49 10.02
C THR A 96 33.10 1.15 10.29
N PRO A 97 33.94 0.91 9.26
CA PRO A 97 35.32 0.56 9.48
C PRO A 97 36.03 1.70 10.23
N GLN A 98 36.55 1.41 11.43
CA GLN A 98 37.30 2.39 12.23
C GLN A 98 38.70 2.70 11.64
N SER A 99 39.13 2.03 10.56
CA SER A 99 40.38 2.33 9.86
C SER A 99 40.27 2.02 8.36
N THR A 100 40.74 2.94 7.52
CA THR A 100 40.70 2.93 6.03
C THR A 100 41.72 2.00 5.36
N THR A 101 42.21 0.97 6.04
CA THR A 101 43.28 0.09 5.53
C THR A 101 42.93 -1.39 5.64
N VAL A 102 41.72 -1.79 5.21
CA VAL A 102 41.28 -3.19 5.29
C VAL A 102 40.59 -3.62 3.99
N GLU A 103 41.31 -3.56 2.88
CA GLU A 103 40.94 -4.35 1.69
C GLU A 103 41.53 -5.76 1.90
N ASN A 104 40.66 -6.77 2.05
CA ASN A 104 40.96 -8.21 2.14
C ASN A 104 41.47 -8.79 3.47
N GLU A 105 41.36 -8.13 4.64
CA GLU A 105 41.64 -8.85 5.90
C GLU A 105 40.41 -9.55 6.48
N CYS A 106 40.72 -10.65 7.14
CA CYS A 106 39.84 -11.53 7.88
C CYS A 106 39.31 -10.82 9.13
N ILE A 107 38.01 -10.53 9.20
CA ILE A 107 37.42 -9.87 10.36
C ILE A 107 36.54 -10.85 11.12
N ALA A 108 36.82 -11.02 12.41
CA ALA A 108 35.97 -11.79 13.30
C ALA A 108 34.72 -10.98 13.68
N LEU A 109 33.54 -11.62 13.76
CA LEU A 109 32.28 -10.91 14.07
C LEU A 109 32.37 -10.10 15.39
N LYS A 110 33.11 -10.59 16.38
CA LYS A 110 33.32 -9.94 17.68
C LYS A 110 34.03 -8.58 17.58
N THR A 111 34.83 -8.36 16.54
CA THR A 111 35.48 -7.05 16.30
C THR A 111 34.59 -6.09 15.51
N VAL A 112 33.57 -6.60 14.81
CA VAL A 112 32.59 -5.83 14.03
C VAL A 112 31.49 -5.27 14.95
N VAL A 113 30.98 -6.11 15.86
CA VAL A 113 29.84 -5.79 16.74
C VAL A 113 30.07 -6.27 18.17
N HIS A 114 29.85 -5.38 19.14
CA HIS A 114 29.88 -5.77 20.56
C HIS A 114 28.67 -6.65 20.90
N GLY A 115 28.92 -7.85 21.42
CA GLY A 115 27.87 -8.83 21.76
C GLY A 115 27.52 -9.80 20.63
N GLY A 116 28.22 -9.76 19.50
CA GLY A 116 28.06 -10.74 18.43
C GLY A 116 28.62 -12.12 18.80
N SER A 117 27.98 -13.19 18.33
CA SER A 117 28.47 -14.57 18.46
C SER A 117 28.22 -15.39 17.20
N VAL A 118 29.01 -16.45 17.03
CA VAL A 118 29.00 -17.33 15.87
C VAL A 118 28.75 -18.76 16.33
N SER A 119 27.86 -19.49 15.66
CA SER A 119 27.64 -20.91 15.89
C SER A 119 27.39 -21.66 14.59
N TYR A 120 27.55 -22.98 14.59
CA TYR A 120 27.50 -23.81 13.39
C TYR A 120 26.50 -24.95 13.53
N ASP A 121 25.94 -25.35 12.40
CA ASP A 121 25.37 -26.69 12.20
C ASP A 121 26.09 -27.31 11.01
N THR A 122 27.08 -28.16 11.30
CA THR A 122 27.91 -28.77 10.25
C THR A 122 27.18 -29.87 9.48
N ALA A 123 26.05 -30.39 9.99
CA ALA A 123 25.27 -31.41 9.29
C ALA A 123 24.42 -30.77 8.17
N ALA A 124 23.92 -29.57 8.41
CA ALA A 124 23.16 -28.78 7.44
C ALA A 124 24.04 -27.79 6.63
N PHE A 125 25.33 -27.66 6.96
CA PHE A 125 26.21 -26.61 6.43
C PHE A 125 25.68 -25.19 6.70
N ASN A 126 25.15 -24.96 7.91
CA ASN A 126 24.65 -23.65 8.31
C ASN A 126 25.64 -22.91 9.22
N LEU A 127 25.82 -21.62 8.95
CA LEU A 127 26.49 -20.66 9.81
C LEU A 127 25.45 -19.75 10.45
N TYR A 128 25.39 -19.71 11.78
CA TYR A 128 24.51 -18.82 12.52
C TYR A 128 25.31 -17.67 13.13
N LEU A 129 24.99 -16.46 12.72
CA LEU A 129 25.52 -15.20 13.26
C LEU A 129 24.45 -14.58 14.15
N SER A 130 24.72 -14.47 15.44
CA SER A 130 23.89 -13.73 16.38
C SER A 130 24.47 -12.34 16.54
N VAL A 131 23.74 -11.32 16.11
CA VAL A 131 24.17 -9.92 16.06
C VAL A 131 23.12 -9.08 16.78
N PRO A 132 23.49 -8.21 17.74
CA PRO A 132 22.52 -7.31 18.36
C PRO A 132 21.74 -6.56 17.28
N GLN A 133 20.41 -6.61 17.37
CA GLN A 133 19.53 -6.23 16.27
C GLN A 133 19.76 -4.77 15.80
N ALA A 134 20.20 -3.88 16.69
CA ALA A 134 20.53 -2.49 16.35
C ALA A 134 21.56 -2.37 15.20
N TYR A 135 22.43 -3.37 15.05
CA TYR A 135 23.49 -3.45 14.03
C TYR A 135 23.08 -4.22 12.77
N VAL A 136 21.83 -4.64 12.63
CA VAL A 136 21.33 -5.33 11.42
C VAL A 136 20.39 -4.40 10.64
N LEU A 137 20.46 -4.45 9.32
CA LEU A 137 19.50 -3.85 8.41
C LEU A 137 18.33 -4.83 8.25
N GLU A 138 17.22 -4.47 8.88
CA GLU A 138 15.95 -5.17 8.73
C GLU A 138 15.10 -4.39 7.72
N TYR A 139 14.64 -5.07 6.68
CA TYR A 139 13.66 -4.53 5.76
C TYR A 139 12.27 -4.91 6.26
N GLU A 140 11.38 -3.93 6.38
CA GLU A 140 9.99 -4.15 6.75
C GLU A 140 9.32 -5.12 5.75
N ALA A 141 8.53 -6.07 6.24
CA ALA A 141 7.84 -7.03 5.37
C ALA A 141 6.97 -6.30 4.32
N GLY A 142 7.17 -6.62 3.04
CA GLY A 142 6.47 -5.98 1.91
C GLY A 142 7.10 -4.68 1.40
N TYR A 143 8.13 -4.15 2.09
CA TYR A 143 9.03 -3.16 1.51
C TYR A 143 9.99 -3.83 0.54
N ALA A 144 10.33 -3.13 -0.54
CA ALA A 144 11.27 -3.62 -1.53
C ALA A 144 12.31 -2.55 -1.82
N SER A 145 13.58 -2.96 -1.90
CA SER A 145 14.68 -2.03 -2.13
C SER A 145 14.53 -1.33 -3.48
N PRO A 146 15.08 -0.12 -3.66
CA PRO A 146 14.88 0.63 -4.89
C PRO A 146 15.39 -0.02 -6.18
N GLU A 147 16.28 -1.00 -6.06
CA GLU A 147 16.79 -1.83 -7.16
C GLU A 147 15.72 -2.76 -7.75
N THR A 148 14.71 -3.11 -6.96
CA THR A 148 13.62 -4.01 -7.37
C THR A 148 12.45 -3.29 -8.03
N TRP A 149 12.47 -1.95 -8.05
CA TRP A 149 11.35 -1.16 -8.56
C TRP A 149 11.27 -1.24 -10.09
N ASP A 150 10.09 -1.56 -10.61
CA ASP A 150 9.77 -1.67 -12.02
C ASP A 150 9.20 -0.33 -12.54
N ARG A 151 9.92 0.28 -13.49
CA ARG A 151 9.50 1.55 -14.13
C ARG A 151 8.30 1.38 -15.05
N GLY A 152 7.92 0.14 -15.35
CA GLY A 152 6.88 -0.20 -16.31
C GLY A 152 7.34 -0.05 -17.75
N ILE A 153 6.45 -0.41 -18.65
CA ILE A 153 6.65 -0.34 -20.10
C ILE A 153 6.27 1.03 -20.65
N ASN A 154 6.68 1.29 -21.89
CA ASN A 154 6.18 2.45 -22.62
C ASN A 154 4.70 2.23 -22.96
N ALA A 155 3.84 3.13 -22.47
CA ALA A 155 2.42 3.03 -22.68
C ALA A 155 1.76 4.41 -22.64
N PHE A 156 0.71 4.56 -23.43
CA PHE A 156 -0.25 5.65 -23.29
C PHE A 156 -1.47 5.12 -22.57
N TYR A 157 -1.99 5.88 -21.62
CA TYR A 157 -3.27 5.58 -20.99
C TYR A 157 -4.12 6.83 -20.87
N THR A 158 -5.44 6.64 -20.88
CA THR A 158 -6.37 7.71 -20.55
C THR A 158 -7.58 7.13 -19.84
N SER A 159 -7.88 7.65 -18.66
CA SER A 159 -9.21 7.50 -18.05
C SER A 159 -10.11 8.60 -18.59
N TYR A 160 -11.41 8.31 -18.67
CA TYR A 160 -12.43 9.27 -19.05
C TYR A 160 -13.62 9.14 -18.12
N TYR A 161 -14.22 10.27 -17.77
CA TYR A 161 -15.51 10.37 -17.11
C TYR A 161 -16.31 11.39 -17.89
N ALA A 162 -17.50 11.04 -18.37
CA ALA A 162 -18.40 11.96 -19.05
C ALA A 162 -19.79 11.86 -18.43
N SER A 163 -20.42 12.99 -18.18
CA SER A 163 -21.75 13.07 -17.61
C SER A 163 -22.58 14.12 -18.31
N GLU A 164 -23.86 13.79 -18.50
CA GLU A 164 -24.89 14.70 -18.99
C GLU A 164 -25.98 14.78 -17.94
N TYR A 165 -26.34 16.00 -17.58
CA TYR A 165 -27.44 16.30 -16.68
C TYR A 165 -28.44 17.18 -17.40
N TYR A 166 -29.72 16.83 -17.27
CA TYR A 166 -30.84 17.61 -17.77
C TYR A 166 -31.91 17.70 -16.69
N SER A 167 -32.31 18.91 -16.35
CA SER A 167 -33.46 19.17 -15.51
C SER A 167 -34.42 20.12 -16.21
N HIS A 168 -35.70 19.97 -15.90
CA HIS A 168 -36.74 20.87 -16.35
C HIS A 168 -37.63 21.25 -15.18
N TYR A 169 -37.65 22.53 -14.89
CA TYR A 169 -38.39 23.15 -13.80
C TYR A 169 -39.68 23.75 -14.33
N LYS A 170 -40.82 23.42 -13.70
CA LYS A 170 -42.15 23.90 -14.13
C LYS A 170 -42.25 25.42 -14.23
N SER A 171 -41.46 26.16 -13.44
CA SER A 171 -41.44 27.63 -13.40
C SER A 171 -40.09 28.25 -13.80
N GLY A 172 -39.09 27.45 -14.15
CA GLY A 172 -37.69 27.90 -14.30
C GLY A 172 -37.02 27.55 -15.63
N GLY A 173 -37.72 26.87 -16.55
CA GLY A 173 -37.16 26.44 -17.83
C GLY A 173 -36.41 25.11 -17.74
N SER A 174 -35.58 24.82 -18.73
CA SER A 174 -34.63 23.70 -18.70
C SER A 174 -33.25 24.17 -18.22
N GLU A 175 -32.53 23.26 -17.61
CA GLU A 175 -31.10 23.37 -17.39
C GLU A 175 -30.42 22.11 -17.93
N LYS A 176 -29.35 22.32 -18.68
CA LYS A 176 -28.54 21.28 -19.29
C LYS A 176 -27.07 21.49 -18.97
N ASN A 177 -26.45 20.50 -18.33
CA ASN A 177 -25.03 20.54 -17.99
C ASN A 177 -24.30 19.32 -18.55
N THR A 178 -23.27 19.58 -19.36
CA THR A 178 -22.36 18.58 -19.90
C THR A 178 -21.01 18.72 -19.20
N TYR A 179 -20.47 17.62 -18.70
CA TYR A 179 -19.14 17.58 -18.13
C TYR A 179 -18.36 16.37 -18.64
N ALA A 180 -17.09 16.57 -18.96
CA ALA A 180 -16.16 15.48 -19.24
C ALA A 180 -14.81 15.73 -18.58
N ASN A 181 -14.19 14.69 -18.04
CA ASN A 181 -12.86 14.71 -17.47
C ASN A 181 -12.01 13.61 -18.10
N PHE A 182 -10.77 13.96 -18.40
CA PHE A 182 -9.77 13.07 -18.97
C PHE A 182 -8.51 13.13 -18.11
N VAL A 183 -8.10 11.99 -17.56
CA VAL A 183 -6.79 11.84 -16.92
C VAL A 183 -5.94 10.96 -17.82
N SER A 184 -4.98 11.57 -18.51
CA SER A 184 -4.13 10.91 -19.49
C SER A 184 -2.69 10.84 -19.01
N GLY A 185 -2.00 9.76 -19.36
CA GLY A 185 -0.58 9.61 -19.11
C GLY A 185 0.16 8.99 -20.30
N LEU A 186 1.42 9.37 -20.46
CA LEU A 186 2.34 8.79 -21.43
C LEU A 186 3.66 8.47 -20.73
N ASN A 187 3.96 7.18 -20.62
CA ASN A 187 5.23 6.68 -20.10
C ASN A 187 6.16 6.41 -21.27
N LEU A 188 7.30 7.10 -21.31
CA LEU A 188 8.29 6.97 -22.38
C LEU A 188 9.70 7.15 -21.83
N LEU A 189 10.59 6.16 -22.05
CA LEU A 189 12.01 6.23 -21.66
C LEU A 189 12.24 6.60 -20.18
N GLY A 190 11.36 6.11 -19.29
CA GLY A 190 11.41 6.36 -17.85
C GLY A 190 10.99 7.77 -17.42
N TRP A 191 10.38 8.55 -18.31
CA TRP A 191 9.66 9.79 -18.00
C TRP A 191 8.16 9.58 -18.12
N GLN A 192 7.39 10.26 -17.26
CA GLN A 192 5.95 10.11 -17.21
C GLN A 192 5.30 11.48 -17.42
N LEU A 193 4.64 11.66 -18.57
CA LEU A 193 3.84 12.84 -18.82
C LEU A 193 2.43 12.57 -18.30
N HIS A 194 1.91 13.44 -17.44
CA HIS A 194 0.55 13.36 -16.91
C HIS A 194 -0.25 14.61 -17.25
N SER A 195 -1.52 14.43 -17.59
CA SER A 195 -2.46 15.50 -17.89
C SER A 195 -3.81 15.22 -17.26
N ASN A 196 -4.39 16.21 -16.59
CA ASN A 196 -5.78 16.20 -16.15
C ASN A 196 -6.49 17.39 -16.78
N ALA A 197 -7.41 17.10 -17.70
CA ALA A 197 -8.19 18.10 -18.42
C ALA A 197 -9.68 17.83 -18.23
N ASN A 198 -10.45 18.91 -18.07
CA ASN A 198 -11.90 18.84 -18.04
C ASN A 198 -12.52 19.74 -19.11
N PHE A 199 -13.71 19.36 -19.51
CA PHE A 199 -14.61 20.10 -20.37
C PHE A 199 -15.91 20.30 -19.61
N SER A 200 -16.38 21.54 -19.54
CA SER A 200 -17.66 21.87 -18.94
C SER A 200 -18.46 22.76 -19.88
N LYS A 201 -19.77 22.52 -19.92
CA LYS A 201 -20.72 23.33 -20.67
C LYS A 201 -22.05 23.36 -19.94
N SER A 202 -22.54 24.55 -19.61
CA SER A 202 -23.93 24.77 -19.19
C SER A 202 -24.79 25.22 -20.37
N GLU A 203 -26.12 25.19 -20.23
CA GLU A 203 -27.08 25.38 -21.32
C GLU A 203 -26.86 26.68 -22.11
N ASN A 204 -26.56 27.77 -21.40
CA ASN A 204 -26.41 29.11 -21.98
C ASN A 204 -24.94 29.55 -22.12
N SER A 205 -23.96 28.69 -21.79
CA SER A 205 -22.53 29.02 -21.90
C SER A 205 -21.86 28.32 -23.08
N ALA A 206 -20.78 28.94 -23.56
CA ALA A 206 -19.87 28.25 -24.47
C ALA A 206 -19.12 27.14 -23.70
N GLY A 207 -18.92 25.99 -24.34
CA GLY A 207 -18.15 24.92 -23.72
C GLY A 207 -16.70 25.36 -23.48
N LYS A 208 -16.20 25.20 -22.26
CA LYS A 208 -14.85 25.59 -21.84
C LYS A 208 -14.02 24.33 -21.60
N TRP A 209 -12.80 24.31 -22.14
CA TRP A 209 -11.78 23.32 -21.78
C TRP A 209 -10.84 23.92 -20.76
N GLN A 210 -10.63 23.24 -19.64
CA GLN A 210 -9.73 23.67 -18.58
C GLN A 210 -8.76 22.53 -18.25
N SER A 211 -7.45 22.83 -18.34
CA SER A 211 -6.42 21.93 -17.82
C SER A 211 -6.23 22.22 -16.33
N ASN A 212 -6.37 21.18 -15.50
CA ASN A 212 -6.10 21.23 -14.08
C ASN A 212 -4.61 21.09 -13.81
N THR A 213 -4.01 20.04 -14.37
CA THR A 213 -2.57 19.76 -14.27
C THR A 213 -2.05 19.25 -15.62
N LEU A 214 -0.80 19.59 -15.91
CA LEU A 214 -0.04 19.07 -17.05
C LEU A 214 1.44 19.11 -16.67
N TYR A 215 2.03 17.95 -16.42
CA TYR A 215 3.40 17.88 -15.93
C TYR A 215 4.14 16.64 -16.42
N LEU A 216 5.46 16.77 -16.46
CA LEU A 216 6.41 15.69 -16.67
C LEU A 216 7.03 15.31 -15.33
N GLU A 217 7.02 14.03 -14.98
CA GLU A 217 7.50 13.48 -13.71
C GLU A 217 8.62 12.45 -13.92
N ARG A 218 9.55 12.41 -12.96
CA ARG A 218 10.57 11.37 -12.84
C ARG A 218 11.06 11.21 -11.40
N ASP A 219 11.22 9.96 -10.99
CA ASP A 219 11.75 9.58 -9.69
C ASP A 219 13.26 9.30 -9.70
N PHE A 220 13.91 9.68 -8.60
CA PHE A 220 15.33 9.57 -8.30
C PHE A 220 15.56 8.76 -7.01
N PRO A 221 15.72 7.43 -7.11
CA PRO A 221 15.81 6.54 -5.95
C PRO A 221 16.96 6.84 -4.98
N ALA A 222 18.11 7.32 -5.49
CA ALA A 222 19.30 7.58 -4.69
C ALA A 222 19.09 8.60 -3.56
N VAL A 223 18.12 9.51 -3.72
CA VAL A 223 17.76 10.52 -2.72
C VAL A 223 16.30 10.39 -2.27
N LEU A 224 15.63 9.31 -2.69
CA LEU A 224 14.20 9.07 -2.51
C LEU A 224 13.35 10.28 -2.93
N GLY A 225 13.76 10.93 -4.02
CA GLY A 225 13.21 12.20 -4.49
C GLY A 225 12.43 12.06 -5.78
N THR A 226 11.37 12.85 -5.93
CA THR A 226 10.58 12.97 -7.17
C THR A 226 10.72 14.37 -7.73
N MET A 227 10.95 14.47 -9.03
CA MET A 227 11.01 15.74 -9.75
C MET A 227 9.80 15.88 -10.67
N ARG A 228 9.16 17.05 -10.65
CA ARG A 228 8.01 17.37 -11.48
C ARG A 228 8.16 18.72 -12.16
N LEU A 229 7.91 18.76 -13.47
CA LEU A 229 8.02 19.92 -14.35
C LEU A 229 6.68 20.22 -15.00
N GLY A 230 6.12 21.41 -14.81
CA GLY A 230 4.85 21.82 -15.42
C GLY A 230 3.86 22.38 -14.40
N GLU A 231 2.57 22.21 -14.67
CA GLU A 231 1.48 22.72 -13.83
C GLU A 231 1.18 21.76 -12.67
N GLN A 232 1.30 22.27 -11.45
CA GLN A 232 1.21 21.49 -10.22
C GLN A 232 0.89 22.38 -9.01
N TYR A 233 0.96 21.78 -7.81
CA TYR A 233 0.71 22.44 -6.54
C TYR A 233 1.91 22.24 -5.61
N THR A 234 2.18 23.21 -4.73
CA THR A 234 3.14 23.07 -3.62
C THR A 234 2.56 22.17 -2.51
N SER A 235 3.39 21.71 -1.57
CA SER A 235 2.89 21.02 -0.37
C SER A 235 2.22 22.00 0.60
N GLY A 236 1.10 21.61 1.20
CA GLY A 236 0.40 22.37 2.25
C GLY A 236 0.90 22.13 3.68
N ASP A 237 2.14 21.64 3.85
CA ASP A 237 2.69 21.25 5.16
C ASP A 237 2.91 22.44 6.11
N MET A 238 3.45 23.55 5.58
CA MET A 238 3.89 24.71 6.38
C MET A 238 3.31 26.03 5.88
N PHE A 239 3.17 26.16 4.56
CA PHE A 239 2.54 27.29 3.90
C PHE A 239 1.25 26.84 3.21
N ASP A 240 0.36 27.78 2.94
CA ASP A 240 -0.84 27.51 2.15
C ASP A 240 -0.46 26.99 0.75
N THR A 241 -1.22 26.02 0.25
CA THR A 241 -0.97 25.42 -1.06
C THR A 241 -1.09 26.46 -2.16
N VAL A 242 -0.09 26.48 -3.06
CA VAL A 242 -0.05 27.38 -4.22
C VAL A 242 -0.09 26.55 -5.49
N ARG A 243 -1.05 26.85 -6.36
CA ARG A 243 -1.07 26.33 -7.74
C ARG A 243 -0.05 27.10 -8.56
N PHE A 244 0.80 26.41 -9.31
CA PHE A 244 1.87 27.05 -10.08
C PHE A 244 2.29 26.25 -11.32
N ARG A 245 3.00 26.91 -12.23
CA ARG A 245 3.71 26.29 -13.34
C ARG A 245 5.21 26.46 -13.14
N GLY A 246 5.95 25.36 -13.03
CA GLY A 246 7.39 25.40 -12.77
C GLY A 246 7.98 24.05 -12.41
N VAL A 247 9.02 24.05 -11.58
CA VAL A 247 9.77 22.89 -11.14
C VAL A 247 9.47 22.61 -9.67
N ARG A 248 9.30 21.34 -9.31
CA ARG A 248 9.24 20.86 -7.92
C ARG A 248 10.15 19.67 -7.76
N PHE A 249 10.86 19.60 -6.63
CA PHE A 249 11.66 18.46 -6.23
C PHE A 249 11.43 18.20 -4.74
N TRP A 250 10.92 17.03 -4.40
CA TRP A 250 10.59 16.69 -3.01
C TRP A 250 10.97 15.25 -2.69
N ARG A 251 11.15 14.94 -1.41
CA ARG A 251 11.30 13.56 -0.97
C ARG A 251 9.94 12.87 -0.95
N ASP A 252 9.74 11.86 -1.78
CA ASP A 252 8.50 11.10 -1.76
C ASP A 252 8.53 10.11 -0.59
N MET A 253 7.70 10.39 0.42
CA MET A 253 7.58 9.54 1.60
C MET A 253 7.08 8.13 1.25
N GLN A 254 6.40 7.94 0.10
CA GLN A 254 5.95 6.62 -0.34
C GLN A 254 7.12 5.67 -0.66
N MET A 255 8.29 6.21 -1.02
CA MET A 255 9.52 5.46 -1.26
C MET A 255 10.17 4.90 0.01
N LEU A 256 9.77 5.40 1.19
CA LEU A 256 10.19 4.87 2.48
C LEU A 256 9.29 3.70 2.90
N PRO A 257 9.77 2.77 3.76
CA PRO A 257 8.93 1.75 4.40
C PRO A 257 7.74 2.36 5.13
N HIS A 258 6.63 1.62 5.27
CA HIS A 258 5.35 2.17 5.78
C HIS A 258 5.50 2.72 7.21
N SER A 259 6.25 2.02 8.05
CA SER A 259 6.64 2.45 9.40
C SER A 259 7.31 3.82 9.48
N LYS A 260 7.95 4.28 8.39
CA LYS A 260 8.74 5.53 8.32
C LYS A 260 8.01 6.68 7.60
N GLN A 261 6.81 6.45 7.07
CA GLN A 261 6.08 7.46 6.28
C GLN A 261 5.46 8.55 7.14
N ASN A 262 5.00 8.16 8.33
CA ASN A 262 4.41 9.04 9.33
C ASN A 262 5.26 9.01 10.60
N PHE A 263 4.96 9.90 11.55
CA PHE A 263 5.59 9.82 12.86
C PHE A 263 5.18 8.52 13.58
N ALA A 264 6.17 7.70 13.92
CA ALA A 264 6.07 6.59 14.86
C ALA A 264 7.30 6.64 15.77
N PRO A 265 7.18 6.44 17.09
CA PRO A 265 8.34 6.42 17.96
C PRO A 265 9.19 5.17 17.69
N VAL A 266 10.50 5.30 17.86
CA VAL A 266 11.45 4.18 17.74
C VAL A 266 11.65 3.56 19.12
N VAL A 267 11.33 2.28 19.29
CA VAL A 267 11.54 1.59 20.58
C VAL A 267 13.02 1.21 20.68
N ARG A 268 13.70 1.68 21.73
CA ARG A 268 15.11 1.37 22.00
C ARG A 268 15.26 0.79 23.40
N GLY A 269 16.10 -0.23 23.54
CA GLY A 269 16.41 -0.85 24.83
C GLY A 269 17.69 -1.68 24.77
N VAL A 270 18.03 -2.31 25.89
CA VAL A 270 19.15 -3.25 26.00
C VAL A 270 18.63 -4.52 26.64
N ALA A 271 18.84 -5.65 25.99
CA ALA A 271 18.58 -6.98 26.52
C ALA A 271 19.86 -7.52 27.18
N GLN A 272 19.76 -8.12 28.36
CA GLN A 272 20.89 -8.73 29.05
C GLN A 272 21.19 -10.15 28.54
N SER A 273 20.17 -10.81 28.00
CA SER A 273 20.21 -12.18 27.47
C SER A 273 19.42 -12.28 26.16
N ASN A 274 19.20 -13.50 25.67
CA ASN A 274 18.20 -13.74 24.62
C ASN A 274 16.81 -13.42 25.20
N ALA A 275 16.31 -12.22 24.93
CA ALA A 275 15.10 -11.70 25.54
C ALA A 275 13.93 -11.68 24.56
N LEU A 276 12.73 -11.89 25.07
CA LEU A 276 11.49 -11.66 24.33
C LEU A 276 11.01 -10.24 24.60
N VAL A 277 11.08 -9.38 23.58
CA VAL A 277 10.54 -8.02 23.67
C VAL A 277 9.12 -8.02 23.12
N THR A 278 8.18 -7.54 23.94
CA THR A 278 6.76 -7.42 23.59
C THR A 278 6.35 -5.97 23.70
N VAL A 279 5.84 -5.41 22.60
CA VAL A 279 5.28 -4.06 22.52
C VAL A 279 3.78 -4.19 22.48
N GLU A 280 3.12 -3.63 23.49
CA GLU A 280 1.67 -3.58 23.61
C GLU A 280 1.16 -2.17 23.38
N GLN A 281 0.04 -2.05 22.67
CA GLN A 281 -0.69 -0.81 22.49
C GLN A 281 -2.16 -1.04 22.85
N ASN A 282 -2.68 -0.24 23.78
CA ASN A 282 -4.07 -0.36 24.23
C ASN A 282 -4.47 -1.78 24.68
N GLY A 283 -3.55 -2.51 25.33
CA GLY A 283 -3.75 -3.88 25.80
C GLY A 283 -3.62 -4.99 24.75
N PHE A 284 -3.30 -4.65 23.50
CA PHE A 284 -3.02 -5.62 22.43
C PHE A 284 -1.53 -5.66 22.12
N ILE A 285 -0.97 -6.85 21.92
CA ILE A 285 0.39 -7.02 21.44
C ILE A 285 0.43 -6.56 19.98
N VAL A 286 1.13 -5.45 19.71
CA VAL A 286 1.31 -4.90 18.34
C VAL A 286 2.61 -5.36 17.70
N TYR A 287 3.60 -5.73 18.51
CA TYR A 287 4.87 -6.27 18.02
C TYR A 287 5.47 -7.19 19.08
N GLN A 288 6.04 -8.31 18.67
CA GLN A 288 6.70 -9.23 19.57
C GLN A 288 7.84 -9.92 18.83
N LYS A 289 9.05 -9.87 19.40
CA LYS A 289 10.24 -10.42 18.76
C LYS A 289 11.27 -10.87 19.78
N GLU A 290 11.92 -12.00 19.52
CA GLU A 290 13.11 -12.42 20.25
C GLU A 290 14.32 -11.59 19.77
N VAL A 291 15.07 -11.02 20.71
CA VAL A 291 16.29 -10.25 20.41
C VAL A 291 17.50 -10.91 21.07
N PRO A 292 18.66 -10.94 20.39
CA PRO A 292 19.92 -11.34 21.02
C PRO A 292 20.33 -10.40 22.18
N PRO A 293 21.27 -10.81 23.05
CA PRO A 293 21.81 -9.96 24.09
C PRO A 293 22.47 -8.71 23.50
N GLY A 294 22.26 -7.56 24.12
CA GLY A 294 22.77 -6.27 23.66
C GLY A 294 21.66 -5.28 23.29
N PRO A 295 22.03 -4.14 22.66
CA PRO A 295 21.06 -3.13 22.27
C PRO A 295 20.15 -3.60 21.14
N PHE A 296 18.86 -3.28 21.25
CA PHE A 296 17.85 -3.50 20.21
C PHE A 296 17.13 -2.19 19.85
N VAL A 297 16.68 -2.09 18.59
CA VAL A 297 15.99 -0.92 18.04
C VAL A 297 14.87 -1.36 17.09
N PHE A 298 13.62 -1.08 17.44
CA PHE A 298 12.48 -1.29 16.54
C PHE A 298 12.06 0.02 15.89
N GLU A 299 12.35 0.13 14.58
CA GLU A 299 11.98 1.28 13.73
C GLU A 299 10.80 0.95 12.80
N ASP A 300 10.44 -0.32 12.72
CA ASP A 300 9.51 -0.97 11.78
C ASP A 300 8.12 -1.21 12.37
N LEU A 301 7.75 -0.49 13.43
CA LEU A 301 6.48 -0.66 14.12
C LEU A 301 5.31 -0.18 13.25
N GLN A 302 4.46 -1.11 12.81
CA GLN A 302 3.22 -0.83 12.10
C GLN A 302 2.10 -0.46 13.08
N LEU A 303 2.12 0.79 13.56
CA LEU A 303 1.16 1.29 14.53
C LEU A 303 -0.09 1.84 13.83
N ALA A 304 -1.26 1.28 14.15
CA ALA A 304 -2.54 1.73 13.62
C ALA A 304 -3.06 2.90 14.47
N GLY A 305 -3.09 4.11 13.89
CA GLY A 305 -3.63 5.30 14.54
C GLY A 305 -2.72 5.86 15.65
N GLY A 306 -2.34 7.13 15.51
CA GLY A 306 -1.61 7.83 16.56
C GLY A 306 -2.49 7.98 17.80
N GLY A 307 -1.91 7.79 19.00
CA GLY A 307 -2.49 8.32 20.23
C GLY A 307 -2.24 7.51 21.50
N ALA A 308 -2.21 6.17 21.43
CA ALA A 308 -2.01 5.34 22.61
C ALA A 308 -0.52 5.04 22.82
N ASP A 309 -0.02 5.30 24.03
CA ASP A 309 1.37 5.01 24.40
C ASP A 309 1.66 3.51 24.30
N LEU A 310 2.91 3.17 24.01
CA LEU A 310 3.38 1.79 23.87
C LEU A 310 3.92 1.30 25.21
N ASP A 311 3.39 0.18 25.72
CA ASP A 311 3.96 -0.53 26.86
C ASP A 311 4.94 -1.57 26.33
N VAL A 312 6.22 -1.38 26.65
CA VAL A 312 7.28 -2.28 26.21
C VAL A 312 7.72 -3.13 27.39
N SER A 313 7.60 -4.45 27.23
CA SER A 313 8.12 -5.42 28.18
C SER A 313 9.27 -6.21 27.58
N VAL A 314 10.37 -6.33 28.33
CA VAL A 314 11.53 -7.14 27.96
C VAL A 314 11.62 -8.28 28.96
N LYS A 315 11.32 -9.49 28.50
CA LYS A 315 11.40 -10.72 29.28
C LYS A 315 12.71 -11.43 28.98
N GLU A 316 13.63 -11.43 29.95
CA GLU A 316 14.93 -12.08 29.86
C GLU A 316 14.80 -13.61 29.95
N ALA A 317 15.87 -14.32 29.57
CA ALA A 317 15.91 -15.79 29.58
C ALA A 317 15.74 -16.41 30.99
N ASP A 318 16.12 -15.68 32.04
CA ASP A 318 15.93 -16.08 33.44
C ASP A 318 14.48 -15.85 33.95
N GLY A 319 13.62 -15.27 33.12
CA GLY A 319 12.23 -14.95 33.43
C GLY A 319 12.03 -13.57 34.07
N THR A 320 13.08 -12.78 34.31
CA THR A 320 12.93 -11.40 34.78
C THR A 320 12.27 -10.55 33.69
N VAL A 321 11.39 -9.63 34.10
CA VAL A 321 10.65 -8.76 33.18
C VAL A 321 10.90 -7.31 33.56
N SER A 322 11.46 -6.54 32.63
CA SER A 322 11.52 -5.08 32.74
C SER A 322 10.42 -4.44 31.87
N ARG A 323 9.84 -3.34 32.33
CA ARG A 323 8.77 -2.62 31.61
C ARG A 323 9.07 -1.14 31.53
N PHE A 324 8.79 -0.52 30.40
CA PHE A 324 8.87 0.92 30.21
C PHE A 324 7.85 1.39 29.17
N ILE A 325 7.45 2.65 29.27
CA ILE A 325 6.43 3.25 28.40
C ILE A 325 7.12 4.15 27.37
N VAL A 326 6.74 4.02 26.10
CA VAL A 326 7.15 4.91 25.02
C VAL A 326 5.93 5.74 24.59
N PRO A 327 5.93 7.07 24.81
CA PRO A 327 4.84 7.93 24.39
C PRO A 327 4.59 7.82 22.88
N TYR A 328 3.32 7.76 22.48
CA TYR A 328 2.96 7.79 21.07
C TYR A 328 1.75 8.67 20.82
N SER A 329 2.03 9.88 20.37
CA SER A 329 1.07 10.81 19.81
C SER A 329 1.74 11.56 18.66
N SER A 330 0.97 12.09 17.72
CA SER A 330 1.53 12.83 16.57
C SER A 330 0.70 14.04 16.22
N VAL A 331 1.36 15.14 15.90
CA VAL A 331 0.76 16.34 15.31
C VAL A 331 1.31 16.53 13.88
N PRO A 332 0.66 17.36 13.03
CA PRO A 332 1.17 17.64 11.69
C PRO A 332 2.65 18.04 11.69
N ASN A 333 3.36 17.73 10.61
CA ASN A 333 4.81 17.97 10.40
C ASN A 333 5.78 17.16 11.27
N MET A 334 5.30 16.31 12.19
CA MET A 334 6.17 15.35 12.88
C MET A 334 6.58 14.21 11.93
N VAL A 335 7.86 13.84 11.98
CA VAL A 335 8.42 12.73 11.20
C VAL A 335 9.23 11.82 12.12
N GLN A 336 9.31 10.53 11.80
CA GLN A 336 10.04 9.54 12.60
C GLN A 336 11.51 9.95 12.81
N PRO A 337 12.15 9.60 13.94
CA PRO A 337 13.58 9.84 14.17
C PRO A 337 14.47 9.35 13.00
N GLY A 338 15.39 10.21 12.57
CA GLY A 338 16.30 9.96 11.45
C GLY A 338 15.69 10.17 10.05
N VAL A 339 14.38 10.42 9.96
CA VAL A 339 13.72 10.76 8.70
C VAL A 339 13.80 12.26 8.44
N ALA A 340 14.17 12.62 7.21
CA ALA A 340 14.17 14.00 6.72
C ALA A 340 13.17 14.14 5.58
N LYS A 341 12.24 15.10 5.63
CA LYS A 341 11.34 15.44 4.51
C LYS A 341 11.75 16.80 3.97
N TYR A 342 11.97 16.91 2.67
CA TYR A 342 12.31 18.15 2.01
C TYR A 342 11.38 18.37 0.80
N ASP A 343 11.05 19.63 0.52
CA ASP A 343 10.25 20.04 -0.64
C ASP A 343 10.76 21.38 -1.16
N PHE A 344 11.13 21.42 -2.44
CA PHE A 344 11.58 22.62 -3.12
C PHE A 344 10.69 22.86 -4.32
N ALA A 345 10.15 24.07 -4.46
CA ALA A 345 9.33 24.49 -5.58
C ALA A 345 9.78 25.85 -6.09
N ALA A 346 9.84 26.02 -7.41
CA ALA A 346 10.10 27.31 -8.04
C ALA A 346 9.30 27.43 -9.33
N GLY A 347 8.65 28.57 -9.54
CA GLY A 347 7.87 28.80 -10.74
C GLY A 347 6.93 29.99 -10.61
N ARG A 348 5.97 30.05 -11.54
CA ARG A 348 5.00 31.13 -11.60
C ARG A 348 3.66 30.69 -11.02
N SER A 349 3.11 31.49 -10.11
CA SER A 349 1.80 31.22 -9.52
C SER A 349 0.70 31.12 -10.59
N ARG A 350 -0.39 30.45 -10.24
CA ARG A 350 -1.61 30.38 -11.04
C ARG A 350 -2.82 30.44 -10.10
N ILE A 351 -3.01 31.60 -9.50
CA ILE A 351 -4.10 31.89 -8.58
C ILE A 351 -5.28 32.41 -9.39
N GLU A 352 -6.44 31.80 -9.18
CA GLU A 352 -7.69 32.22 -9.82
C GLU A 352 -8.07 33.66 -9.40
N GLY A 353 -8.63 34.42 -10.33
CA GLY A 353 -8.93 35.84 -10.13
C GLY A 353 -7.72 36.79 -10.13
N ALA A 354 -6.49 36.29 -10.15
CA ALA A 354 -5.29 37.12 -10.31
C ALA A 354 -4.91 37.26 -11.80
N SER A 355 -5.00 38.48 -12.33
CA SER A 355 -4.57 38.80 -13.70
C SER A 355 -3.04 38.78 -13.86
N GLN A 356 -2.34 39.24 -12.82
CA GLN A 356 -0.89 39.28 -12.71
C GLN A 356 -0.43 38.23 -11.73
N GLN A 357 0.15 37.16 -12.27
CA GLN A 357 0.74 36.07 -11.50
C GLN A 357 2.19 36.37 -11.15
N THR A 358 2.64 35.91 -9.98
CA THR A 358 3.94 36.21 -9.40
C THR A 358 4.86 34.98 -9.42
N ASP A 359 6.13 35.18 -9.77
CA ASP A 359 7.16 34.16 -9.68
C ASP A 359 7.62 34.00 -8.22
N PHE A 360 7.78 32.76 -7.78
CA PHE A 360 8.18 32.45 -6.41
C PHE A 360 9.15 31.28 -6.32
N LEU A 361 9.79 31.19 -5.16
CA LEU A 361 10.59 30.07 -4.69
C LEU A 361 10.10 29.68 -3.30
N GLN A 362 9.86 28.39 -3.08
CA GLN A 362 9.49 27.81 -1.79
C GLN A 362 10.45 26.67 -1.45
N GLY A 363 10.88 26.61 -0.20
CA GLY A 363 11.66 25.50 0.34
C GLY A 363 11.19 25.13 1.74
N THR A 364 10.92 23.86 2.00
CA THR A 364 10.57 23.35 3.34
C THR A 364 11.46 22.16 3.70
N TYR A 365 11.72 22.02 5.00
CA TYR A 365 12.56 20.96 5.55
C TYR A 365 12.03 20.54 6.92
N GLN A 366 11.85 19.24 7.13
CA GLN A 366 11.44 18.62 8.39
C GLN A 366 12.44 17.51 8.73
N TYR A 367 12.81 17.39 10.01
CA TYR A 367 13.76 16.37 10.47
C TYR A 367 13.40 15.85 11.86
N GLY A 368 13.25 14.53 11.96
CA GLY A 368 12.99 13.84 13.22
C GLY A 368 14.30 13.65 13.99
N VAL A 369 14.50 14.42 15.05
CA VAL A 369 15.76 14.37 15.83
C VAL A 369 15.78 13.11 16.71
N ASN A 370 14.69 12.86 17.44
CA ASN A 370 14.51 11.71 18.33
C ASN A 370 13.02 11.51 18.64
N ASN A 371 12.68 10.51 19.47
CA ASN A 371 11.28 10.20 19.82
C ASN A 371 10.52 11.36 20.45
N LEU A 372 11.22 12.34 21.02
CA LEU A 372 10.65 13.51 21.65
C LEU A 372 10.51 14.67 20.66
N LEU A 373 11.50 14.95 19.83
CA LEU A 373 11.60 16.22 19.08
C LEU A 373 11.68 16.02 17.55
N THR A 374 10.80 16.71 16.82
CA THR A 374 10.92 16.99 15.38
C THR A 374 11.14 18.49 15.17
N LEU A 375 12.07 18.85 14.30
CA LEU A 375 12.29 20.24 13.88
C LEU A 375 11.78 20.43 12.46
N TYR A 376 11.11 21.55 12.19
CA TYR A 376 10.67 21.88 10.85
C TYR A 376 10.80 23.38 10.56
N GLY A 377 11.17 23.72 9.33
CA GLY A 377 11.38 25.08 8.89
C GLY A 377 11.11 25.25 7.41
N GLY A 378 10.74 26.45 6.99
CA GLY A 378 10.46 26.73 5.59
C GLY A 378 10.57 28.20 5.26
N THR A 379 10.75 28.48 3.97
CA THR A 379 10.74 29.84 3.45
C THR A 379 10.01 29.90 2.12
N MET A 380 9.39 31.05 1.87
CA MET A 380 8.78 31.38 0.60
C MET A 380 9.21 32.78 0.19
N LEU A 381 9.71 32.93 -1.03
CA LEU A 381 10.31 34.16 -1.56
C LEU A 381 9.69 34.49 -2.91
N ALA A 382 9.33 35.75 -3.12
CA ALA A 382 8.86 36.28 -4.39
C ALA A 382 9.21 37.77 -4.48
N SER A 383 8.93 38.40 -5.63
CA SER A 383 9.04 39.85 -5.75
C SER A 383 8.11 40.52 -4.75
N ASP A 384 8.66 41.41 -3.91
CA ASP A 384 7.92 42.15 -2.88
C ASP A 384 7.15 41.29 -1.83
N TYR A 385 7.46 39.99 -1.74
CA TYR A 385 6.94 39.08 -0.72
C TYR A 385 8.00 38.13 -0.19
N ARG A 386 8.06 37.97 1.14
CA ARG A 386 8.89 36.95 1.80
C ARG A 386 8.19 36.41 3.03
N SER A 387 8.32 35.11 3.25
CA SER A 387 7.79 34.42 4.42
C SER A 387 8.79 33.41 4.96
N PHE A 388 8.84 33.27 6.28
CA PHE A 388 9.72 32.35 6.99
C PHE A 388 8.96 31.69 8.14
N THR A 389 8.99 30.36 8.19
CA THR A 389 8.36 29.57 9.24
C THR A 389 9.42 28.75 9.97
N LEU A 390 9.31 28.70 11.29
CA LEU A 390 10.08 27.81 12.14
C LEU A 390 9.16 27.16 13.17
N GLY A 391 9.29 25.84 13.34
CA GLY A 391 8.44 25.08 14.22
C GLY A 391 9.11 23.85 14.80
N THR A 392 8.48 23.33 15.86
CA THR A 392 8.92 22.14 16.59
C THR A 392 7.73 21.29 16.96
N GLY A 393 7.88 19.96 16.86
CA GLY A 393 6.91 18.98 17.31
C GLY A 393 7.48 18.13 18.44
N TRP A 394 6.70 17.95 19.51
CA TRP A 394 7.10 17.33 20.76
C TRP A 394 6.18 16.15 21.08
N ASN A 395 6.67 14.92 21.10
CA ASN A 395 5.89 13.76 21.52
C ASN A 395 6.18 13.44 23.01
N THR A 396 5.23 13.81 23.87
CA THR A 396 5.36 13.74 25.33
C THR A 396 4.29 12.81 25.95
N LEU A 397 4.42 12.49 27.23
CA LEU A 397 3.40 11.69 27.95
C LEU A 397 2.01 12.35 27.97
N ILE A 398 1.94 13.69 27.97
CA ILE A 398 0.67 14.43 27.92
C ILE A 398 0.10 14.57 26.49
N GLY A 399 0.78 14.00 25.49
CA GLY A 399 0.42 14.06 24.08
C GLY A 399 1.47 14.71 23.21
N ALA A 400 1.17 14.75 21.92
CA ALA A 400 2.00 15.44 20.96
C ALA A 400 1.61 16.91 20.91
N VAL A 401 2.60 17.80 20.97
CA VAL A 401 2.43 19.26 20.91
C VAL A 401 3.29 19.79 19.77
N SER A 402 2.73 20.60 18.87
CA SER A 402 3.52 21.38 17.93
C SER A 402 3.36 22.85 18.23
N VAL A 403 4.45 23.59 18.05
CA VAL A 403 4.48 25.04 18.11
C VAL A 403 5.26 25.53 16.91
N ASP A 404 4.66 26.41 16.11
CA ASP A 404 5.33 27.11 15.02
C ASP A 404 4.97 28.59 14.96
N GLY A 405 5.91 29.36 14.43
CA GLY A 405 5.78 30.78 14.15
C GLY A 405 6.15 31.04 12.69
N THR A 406 5.34 31.84 12.01
CA THR A 406 5.55 32.30 10.63
C THR A 406 5.60 33.81 10.60
N LEU A 407 6.65 34.36 10.00
CA LEU A 407 6.81 35.78 9.73
C LEU A 407 6.59 36.03 8.24
N SER A 408 5.83 37.07 7.91
CA SER A 408 5.53 37.48 6.54
C SER A 408 5.83 38.97 6.36
N HIS A 409 6.43 39.32 5.23
CA HIS A 409 6.59 40.69 4.76
C HIS A 409 6.02 40.76 3.35
N SER A 410 5.01 41.62 3.16
CA SER A 410 4.30 41.81 1.90
C SER A 410 4.25 43.30 1.57
N LYS A 411 4.89 43.69 0.48
CA LYS A 411 4.76 45.03 -0.11
C LYS A 411 3.86 44.95 -1.35
N GLN A 412 2.83 45.77 -1.38
CA GLN A 412 1.83 45.79 -2.46
C GLN A 412 2.19 46.80 -3.55
N ASP A 413 1.61 46.65 -4.73
CA ASP A 413 1.89 47.50 -5.91
C ASP A 413 1.46 48.96 -5.69
N ASN A 414 0.48 49.18 -4.82
CA ASN A 414 0.04 50.50 -4.38
C ASN A 414 1.03 51.20 -3.41
N GLY A 415 2.10 50.49 -3.00
CA GLY A 415 3.13 50.99 -2.09
C GLY A 415 2.92 50.62 -0.62
N ASP A 416 1.79 50.02 -0.25
CA ASP A 416 1.51 49.63 1.13
C ASP A 416 2.38 48.45 1.56
N VAL A 417 2.88 48.48 2.80
CA VAL A 417 3.77 47.47 3.36
C VAL A 417 3.12 46.85 4.58
N PHE A 418 3.14 45.53 4.65
CA PHE A 418 2.51 44.75 5.72
C PHE A 418 3.49 43.71 6.24
N ASP A 419 3.87 43.89 7.50
CA ASP A 419 4.74 43.01 8.25
C ASP A 419 3.92 42.32 9.33
N GLY A 420 3.78 41.01 9.24
CA GLY A 420 2.92 40.28 10.15
C GLY A 420 3.44 38.91 10.50
N GLU A 421 2.92 38.43 11.62
CA GLU A 421 3.29 37.18 12.27
C GLU A 421 2.05 36.28 12.46
N SER A 422 2.27 34.97 12.42
CA SER A 422 1.27 33.94 12.73
C SER A 422 1.90 32.88 13.64
N TYR A 423 1.18 32.49 14.68
CA TYR A 423 1.62 31.49 15.65
C TYR A 423 0.59 30.38 15.73
N GLN A 424 1.04 29.13 15.68
CA GLN A 424 0.18 27.97 15.84
C GLN A 424 0.66 27.10 17.00
N VAL A 425 -0.30 26.62 17.78
CA VAL A 425 -0.12 25.53 18.74
C VAL A 425 -1.10 24.43 18.39
N ALA A 426 -0.63 23.20 18.19
CA ALA A 426 -1.52 22.05 18.02
C ALA A 426 -1.19 20.94 19.00
N TRP A 427 -2.22 20.22 19.43
CA TRP A 427 -2.14 19.13 20.40
C TRP A 427 -2.95 17.92 19.93
N ASN A 428 -2.43 16.71 20.22
CA ASN A 428 -3.08 15.43 19.97
C ASN A 428 -2.77 14.46 21.12
N LYS A 429 -3.79 13.74 21.61
CA LYS A 429 -3.61 12.64 22.58
C LYS A 429 -4.79 11.67 22.52
N TYR A 430 -4.53 10.38 22.70
CA TYR A 430 -5.55 9.41 23.08
C TYR A 430 -5.43 9.09 24.58
N LEU A 431 -6.58 9.05 25.25
CA LEU A 431 -6.74 8.71 26.66
C LEU A 431 -7.33 7.30 26.78
N PRO A 432 -6.51 6.27 27.04
CA PRO A 432 -6.98 4.89 27.09
C PRO A 432 -8.02 4.64 28.18
N GLN A 433 -7.91 5.31 29.35
CA GLN A 433 -8.80 5.09 30.50
C GLN A 433 -10.27 5.42 30.19
N SER A 434 -10.49 6.39 29.30
CA SER A 434 -11.82 6.79 28.86
C SER A 434 -12.09 6.43 27.40
N ALA A 435 -11.13 5.83 26.67
CA ALA A 435 -11.18 5.65 25.21
C ALA A 435 -11.48 6.94 24.42
N THR A 436 -10.97 8.08 24.89
CA THR A 436 -11.15 9.39 24.25
C THR A 436 -9.96 9.73 23.35
N HIS A 437 -10.19 9.98 22.08
CA HIS A 437 -9.19 10.43 21.12
C HIS A 437 -9.39 11.93 20.82
N PHE A 438 -8.46 12.77 21.26
CA PHE A 438 -8.31 14.13 20.78
C PHE A 438 -7.41 14.11 19.54
N SER A 439 -8.02 13.96 18.36
CA SER A 439 -7.29 13.78 17.11
C SER A 439 -6.60 15.07 16.63
N LEU A 440 -7.16 16.24 16.95
CA LEU A 440 -6.49 17.52 16.79
C LEU A 440 -7.19 18.60 17.63
N ALA A 441 -6.46 19.28 18.49
CA ALA A 441 -6.85 20.57 19.05
C ALA A 441 -5.79 21.59 18.64
N ALA A 442 -6.14 22.52 17.76
CA ALA A 442 -5.20 23.49 17.21
C ALA A 442 -5.74 24.91 17.39
N TYR A 443 -4.85 25.81 17.78
CA TYR A 443 -5.11 27.24 17.85
C TYR A 443 -4.06 27.97 17.03
N ARG A 444 -4.51 28.76 16.05
CA ARG A 444 -3.68 29.66 15.27
C ARG A 444 -4.11 31.09 15.52
N TYR A 445 -3.15 31.93 15.87
CA TYR A 445 -3.31 33.38 15.93
C TYR A 445 -2.50 34.00 14.79
N SER A 446 -3.12 34.92 14.05
CA SER A 446 -2.44 35.72 13.04
C SER A 446 -2.65 37.21 13.33
N SER A 447 -1.56 37.96 13.31
CA SER A 447 -1.56 39.41 13.43
C SER A 447 -2.32 40.06 12.26
N ARG A 448 -2.71 41.34 12.43
CA ARG A 448 -3.52 42.05 11.42
C ARG A 448 -2.86 42.17 10.06
N ASP A 449 -1.53 42.31 10.06
CA ASP A 449 -0.74 42.56 8.87
C ASP A 449 -0.12 41.27 8.30
N TYR A 450 -0.42 40.11 8.90
CA TYR A 450 0.03 38.81 8.40
C TYR A 450 -0.64 38.49 7.07
N ARG A 451 0.18 38.05 6.10
CA ARG A 451 -0.31 37.63 4.78
C ARG A 451 0.32 36.35 4.30
N THR A 452 -0.52 35.47 3.78
CA THR A 452 -0.07 34.35 2.98
C THR A 452 0.38 34.84 1.60
N PHE A 453 1.08 34.00 0.85
CA PHE A 453 1.45 34.34 -0.52
C PHE A 453 0.22 34.52 -1.42
N ASN A 454 -0.80 33.69 -1.21
CA ASN A 454 -2.07 33.79 -1.91
C ASN A 454 -2.75 35.14 -1.65
N ASP A 455 -2.76 35.60 -0.39
CA ASP A 455 -3.27 36.93 -0.01
C ASP A 455 -2.51 38.07 -0.69
N HIS A 456 -1.18 37.96 -0.78
CA HIS A 456 -0.32 38.96 -1.43
C HIS A 456 -0.65 39.09 -2.92
N VAL A 457 -0.66 37.96 -3.65
CA VAL A 457 -0.93 37.97 -5.10
C VAL A 457 -2.36 38.42 -5.38
N TRP A 458 -3.34 37.94 -4.62
CA TRP A 458 -4.73 38.35 -4.82
C TRP A 458 -4.93 39.83 -4.53
N ALA A 459 -4.37 40.35 -3.44
CA ALA A 459 -4.58 41.75 -3.05
C ALA A 459 -4.03 42.75 -4.07
N ASN A 460 -2.93 42.45 -4.77
CA ASN A 460 -2.43 43.27 -5.88
C ASN A 460 -3.35 43.26 -7.13
N ASN A 461 -4.23 42.26 -7.24
CA ASN A 461 -5.08 42.05 -8.40
C ASN A 461 -6.56 42.43 -8.16
N ARG A 462 -6.95 42.65 -6.91
CA ARG A 462 -8.34 42.90 -6.48
C ARG A 462 -9.02 43.99 -7.31
N ASP A 463 -8.35 45.11 -7.55
CA ASP A 463 -8.96 46.27 -8.23
C ASP A 463 -9.22 46.03 -9.73
N ASN A 464 -8.53 45.07 -10.33
CA ASN A 464 -8.67 44.70 -11.74
C ASN A 464 -9.55 43.45 -11.94
N TYR A 465 -9.98 42.80 -10.86
CA TYR A 465 -10.84 41.63 -10.93
C TYR A 465 -12.27 42.03 -11.33
N ARG A 466 -12.82 41.37 -12.33
CA ARG A 466 -14.23 41.50 -12.72
C ARG A 466 -14.94 40.22 -12.31
N ARG A 467 -15.97 40.36 -11.47
CA ARG A 467 -16.90 39.26 -11.17
C ARG A 467 -17.46 38.72 -12.48
N ASP A 468 -17.44 37.40 -12.64
CA ASP A 468 -18.08 36.73 -13.76
C ASP A 468 -19.44 36.21 -13.26
N ASP A 469 -20.55 36.66 -13.87
CA ASP A 469 -21.92 36.36 -13.39
C ASP A 469 -22.28 34.86 -13.54
N ASP A 470 -21.47 34.08 -14.27
CA ASP A 470 -21.69 32.66 -14.57
C ASP A 470 -21.03 31.67 -13.58
N ASP A 471 -20.20 32.14 -12.65
CA ASP A 471 -19.51 31.27 -11.68
C ASP A 471 -20.40 30.98 -10.45
N ILE A 472 -20.56 29.70 -10.12
CA ILE A 472 -21.31 29.25 -8.93
C ILE A 472 -20.64 29.73 -7.63
N TYR A 473 -19.34 30.01 -7.67
CA TYR A 473 -18.55 30.51 -6.55
C TYR A 473 -17.48 31.48 -7.05
N ASP A 474 -17.60 32.75 -6.69
CA ASP A 474 -16.66 33.80 -7.09
C ASP A 474 -15.44 33.80 -6.15
N ILE A 475 -14.24 33.78 -6.72
CA ILE A 475 -12.98 33.83 -5.95
C ILE A 475 -12.85 35.13 -5.13
N ALA A 476 -13.47 36.23 -5.57
CA ALA A 476 -13.55 37.45 -4.78
C ALA A 476 -14.32 37.22 -3.48
N ASP A 477 -15.34 36.36 -3.45
CA ASP A 477 -16.10 36.07 -2.23
C ASP A 477 -15.26 35.26 -1.23
N TYR A 478 -14.38 34.39 -1.72
CA TYR A 478 -13.41 33.67 -0.88
C TYR A 478 -12.50 34.67 -0.16
N TYR A 479 -11.81 35.54 -0.90
CA TYR A 479 -10.92 36.51 -0.28
C TYR A 479 -11.66 37.64 0.44
N GLU A 480 -12.89 37.98 0.07
CA GLU A 480 -13.69 38.95 0.82
C GLU A 480 -14.09 38.40 2.21
N ASN A 481 -14.40 37.10 2.29
CA ASN A 481 -14.85 36.47 3.53
C ASN A 481 -13.73 35.87 4.38
N ASP A 482 -12.61 35.49 3.78
CA ASP A 482 -11.56 34.69 4.41
C ASP A 482 -10.24 35.46 4.62
N PHE A 483 -10.10 36.66 4.06
CA PHE A 483 -8.91 37.50 4.23
C PHE A 483 -8.80 38.09 5.64
N GLY A 484 -7.58 38.17 6.17
CA GLY A 484 -7.33 38.77 7.48
C GLY A 484 -7.82 37.91 8.67
N ARG A 485 -7.70 36.58 8.56
CA ARG A 485 -7.92 35.65 9.68
C ARG A 485 -7.14 36.10 10.91
N LYS A 486 -7.80 36.19 12.05
CA LYS A 486 -7.22 36.56 13.35
C LYS A 486 -7.00 35.35 14.22
N ASN A 487 -8.08 34.66 14.57
CA ASN A 487 -8.04 33.47 15.41
C ASN A 487 -8.64 32.32 14.62
N THR A 488 -8.03 31.15 14.67
CA THR A 488 -8.62 29.91 14.20
C THR A 488 -8.42 28.87 15.28
N PHE A 489 -9.52 28.35 15.81
CA PHE A 489 -9.51 27.24 16.75
C PHE A 489 -10.20 26.04 16.11
N THR A 490 -9.49 24.92 16.02
CA THR A 490 -9.98 23.66 15.48
C THR A 490 -9.94 22.60 16.57
N LEU A 491 -11.02 21.85 16.74
CA LEU A 491 -11.11 20.76 17.71
C LEU A 491 -11.76 19.54 17.07
N ASN A 492 -11.14 18.37 17.24
CA ASN A 492 -11.69 17.09 16.81
C ASN A 492 -11.53 16.06 17.94
N ILE A 493 -12.65 15.47 18.35
CA ILE A 493 -12.75 14.50 19.44
C ILE A 493 -13.54 13.30 18.95
N ASN A 494 -12.99 12.10 19.13
CA ASN A 494 -13.69 10.83 18.94
C ASN A 494 -13.70 10.08 20.26
N GLN A 495 -14.87 9.66 20.71
CA GLN A 495 -15.09 9.02 22.00
C GLN A 495 -15.81 7.69 21.77
N THR A 496 -15.10 6.58 21.92
CA THR A 496 -15.74 5.26 21.92
C THR A 496 -16.37 5.03 23.29
N LEU A 497 -17.65 4.70 23.35
CA LEU A 497 -18.34 4.42 24.61
C LEU A 497 -18.20 2.92 24.95
N PRO A 498 -18.50 2.49 26.19
CA PRO A 498 -18.44 1.09 26.57
C PRO A 498 -19.27 0.18 25.65
N ASP A 499 -18.96 -1.12 25.66
CA ASP A 499 -19.57 -2.12 24.78
C ASP A 499 -21.11 -2.00 24.71
N GLY A 500 -21.63 -1.89 23.49
CA GLY A 500 -23.06 -1.72 23.20
C GLY A 500 -23.58 -0.28 23.24
N TRP A 501 -22.77 0.70 23.66
CA TRP A 501 -23.16 2.12 23.70
C TRP A 501 -22.70 2.93 22.49
N GLY A 502 -21.95 2.34 21.55
CA GLY A 502 -21.57 3.00 20.30
C GLY A 502 -20.43 4.02 20.48
N TYR A 503 -20.46 5.09 19.69
CA TYR A 503 -19.42 6.13 19.73
C TYR A 503 -19.99 7.53 19.52
N PHE A 504 -19.28 8.51 20.07
CA PHE A 504 -19.57 9.93 19.93
C PHE A 504 -18.41 10.62 19.20
N THR A 505 -18.71 11.53 18.30
CA THR A 505 -17.72 12.39 17.64
C THR A 505 -18.13 13.84 17.76
N ALA A 506 -17.14 14.72 17.91
CA ALA A 506 -17.32 16.16 17.93
C ALA A 506 -16.21 16.81 17.13
N SER A 507 -16.58 17.66 16.17
CA SER A 507 -15.67 18.53 15.45
C SER A 507 -16.16 19.97 15.56
N ALA A 508 -15.24 20.91 15.79
CA ALA A 508 -15.56 22.33 15.88
C ALA A 508 -14.46 23.18 15.21
N LEU A 509 -14.89 24.27 14.62
CA LEU A 509 -14.05 25.28 13.99
C LEU A 509 -14.60 26.66 14.36
N TRP A 510 -13.79 27.45 15.04
CA TRP A 510 -14.11 28.84 15.37
C TRP A 510 -13.10 29.77 14.71
N ARG A 511 -13.61 30.78 14.00
CA ARG A 511 -12.79 31.75 13.27
C ARG A 511 -13.20 33.18 13.59
N ASP A 512 -12.21 33.98 13.94
CA ASP A 512 -12.33 35.44 14.03
C ASP A 512 -11.52 36.08 12.91
N TYR A 513 -11.95 37.25 12.44
CA TYR A 513 -11.28 38.01 11.40
C TYR A 513 -11.01 39.44 11.87
N TRP A 514 -9.95 40.06 11.34
CA TRP A 514 -9.70 41.48 11.55
C TRP A 514 -10.66 42.33 10.71
N GLY A 515 -11.19 43.41 11.29
CA GLY A 515 -12.08 44.34 10.57
C GLY A 515 -13.54 43.89 10.43
N ARG A 516 -13.88 42.67 10.85
CA ARG A 516 -15.26 42.14 10.86
C ARG A 516 -15.73 41.89 12.29
N SER A 517 -16.98 42.24 12.58
CA SER A 517 -17.63 41.88 13.82
C SER A 517 -18.29 40.50 13.71
N GLY A 518 -18.10 39.64 14.72
CA GLY A 518 -18.66 38.30 14.76
C GLY A 518 -17.58 37.21 14.66
N THR A 519 -17.96 35.99 15.06
CA THR A 519 -17.11 34.80 15.04
C THR A 519 -17.81 33.77 14.16
N GLY A 520 -17.13 33.28 13.12
CA GLY A 520 -17.58 32.14 12.33
C GLY A 520 -17.48 30.87 13.18
N LYS A 521 -18.56 30.09 13.26
CA LYS A 521 -18.62 28.88 14.09
C LYS A 521 -19.25 27.74 13.30
N ASP A 522 -18.43 26.74 13.03
CA ASP A 522 -18.89 25.45 12.52
C ASP A 522 -18.72 24.40 13.61
N TYR A 523 -19.75 23.61 13.87
CA TYR A 523 -19.61 22.45 14.74
C TYR A 523 -20.49 21.31 14.26
N GLN A 524 -20.00 20.10 14.46
CA GLN A 524 -20.71 18.87 14.18
C GLN A 524 -20.51 17.93 15.36
N LEU A 525 -21.63 17.51 15.93
CA LEU A 525 -21.70 16.51 16.99
C LEU A 525 -22.44 15.32 16.40
N SER A 526 -21.93 14.10 16.57
CA SER A 526 -22.67 12.91 16.18
C SER A 526 -22.51 11.77 17.18
N TYR A 527 -23.58 11.01 17.34
CA TYR A 527 -23.64 9.80 18.14
C TYR A 527 -24.17 8.68 17.26
N SER A 528 -23.37 7.63 17.12
CA SER A 528 -23.69 6.48 16.27
C SER A 528 -23.65 5.21 17.10
N ASN A 529 -24.67 4.37 16.94
CA ASN A 529 -24.73 3.08 17.61
C ASN A 529 -25.49 2.07 16.74
N THR A 530 -25.25 0.80 17.00
CA THR A 530 -25.87 -0.34 16.34
C THR A 530 -26.66 -1.14 17.36
N TRP A 531 -27.96 -1.26 17.15
CA TRP A 531 -28.84 -2.13 17.93
C TRP A 531 -29.29 -3.31 17.06
N GLN A 532 -28.74 -4.50 17.35
CA GLN A 532 -28.90 -5.70 16.52
C GLN A 532 -28.49 -5.45 15.06
N ARG A 533 -29.45 -5.40 14.13
CA ARG A 533 -29.22 -5.08 12.71
C ARG A 533 -29.49 -3.62 12.36
N LEU A 534 -30.09 -2.84 13.27
CA LEU A 534 -30.37 -1.43 13.05
C LEU A 534 -29.14 -0.59 13.41
N SER A 535 -28.58 0.10 12.43
CA SER A 535 -27.60 1.16 12.68
C SER A 535 -28.33 2.50 12.75
N PHE A 536 -28.05 3.31 13.76
CA PHE A 536 -28.61 4.65 13.86
C PHE A 536 -27.53 5.69 14.19
N THR A 537 -27.70 6.90 13.66
CA THR A 537 -26.83 8.04 13.92
C THR A 537 -27.66 9.27 14.18
N LEU A 538 -27.41 9.91 15.32
CA LEU A 538 -27.98 11.21 15.68
C LEU A 538 -26.88 12.24 15.49
N SER A 539 -27.13 13.31 14.75
CA SER A 539 -26.14 14.38 14.59
C SER A 539 -26.75 15.76 14.71
N ALA A 540 -25.99 16.69 15.26
CA ALA A 540 -26.31 18.10 15.33
C ALA A 540 -25.19 18.87 14.63
N THR A 541 -25.53 19.70 13.67
CA THR A 541 -24.59 20.51 12.89
C THR A 541 -25.00 21.96 12.92
N GLN A 542 -24.03 22.86 13.06
CA GLN A 542 -24.18 24.26 12.72
C GLN A 542 -23.18 24.59 11.63
N THR A 543 -23.67 25.19 10.55
CA THR A 543 -22.90 25.71 9.43
C THR A 543 -23.48 27.07 9.01
N TYR A 544 -23.05 27.60 7.87
CA TYR A 544 -23.63 28.79 7.26
C TYR A 544 -24.28 28.45 5.91
N ASP A 545 -25.43 29.05 5.61
CA ASP A 545 -26.10 28.92 4.31
C ASP A 545 -25.42 29.77 3.21
N SER A 546 -25.95 29.74 1.99
CA SER A 546 -25.42 30.55 0.86
C SER A 546 -25.50 32.06 1.09
N ASP A 547 -26.40 32.51 1.98
CA ASP A 547 -26.55 33.90 2.38
C ASP A 547 -25.70 34.23 3.62
N ASN A 548 -24.81 33.31 4.01
CA ASN A 548 -23.95 33.38 5.20
C ASN A 548 -24.72 33.59 6.51
N ARG A 549 -25.93 33.02 6.62
CA ARG A 549 -26.73 32.94 7.85
C ARG A 549 -26.47 31.62 8.55
N GLU A 550 -26.57 31.61 9.87
CA GLU A 550 -26.43 30.37 10.65
C GLU A 550 -27.51 29.36 10.24
N ASP A 551 -27.09 28.15 9.90
CA ASP A 551 -27.94 27.00 9.58
C ASP A 551 -27.66 25.89 10.58
N LYS A 552 -28.63 25.65 11.47
CA LYS A 552 -28.56 24.65 12.53
C LYS A 552 -29.47 23.49 12.14
N ARG A 553 -28.89 22.30 12.08
CA ARG A 553 -29.61 21.08 11.69
C ARG A 553 -29.41 19.97 12.71
N PHE A 554 -30.48 19.23 12.96
CA PHE A 554 -30.45 17.97 13.68
C PHE A 554 -30.88 16.84 12.76
N ASN A 555 -30.04 15.83 12.57
CA ASN A 555 -30.30 14.71 11.68
C ASN A 555 -30.41 13.39 12.46
N ILE A 556 -31.45 12.62 12.14
CA ILE A 556 -31.63 11.24 12.56
C ILE A 556 -31.46 10.36 11.34
N TYR A 557 -30.41 9.53 11.32
CA TYR A 557 -30.14 8.55 10.28
C TYR A 557 -30.38 7.15 10.83
N LEU A 558 -31.11 6.31 10.09
CA LEU A 558 -31.42 4.92 10.40
C LEU A 558 -31.04 4.07 9.18
N SER A 559 -30.41 2.92 9.38
CA SER A 559 -30.06 1.97 8.31
C SER A 559 -30.22 0.53 8.77
N ILE A 560 -30.88 -0.28 7.94
CA ILE A 560 -31.14 -1.71 8.19
C ILE A 560 -30.75 -2.51 6.94
N PRO A 561 -29.79 -3.44 7.03
CA PRO A 561 -29.55 -4.44 5.99
C PRO A 561 -30.61 -5.55 6.08
N LEU A 562 -31.30 -5.78 4.97
CA LEU A 562 -32.33 -6.80 4.78
C LEU A 562 -31.79 -7.87 3.84
N THR A 563 -31.48 -9.05 4.38
CA THR A 563 -31.10 -10.20 3.57
C THR A 563 -32.31 -10.71 2.80
N TRP A 564 -32.26 -10.65 1.47
CA TRP A 564 -33.40 -10.94 0.60
C TRP A 564 -33.21 -12.23 -0.24
N GLY A 565 -32.00 -12.78 -0.27
CA GLY A 565 -31.71 -14.04 -0.98
C GLY A 565 -30.27 -14.51 -0.82
N VAL A 566 -29.98 -15.66 -1.43
CA VAL A 566 -28.64 -16.26 -1.48
C VAL A 566 -28.15 -16.22 -2.94
N LYS A 567 -26.89 -15.85 -3.14
CA LYS A 567 -26.18 -15.86 -4.43
C LYS A 567 -25.95 -17.31 -4.86
N GLU A 568 -25.77 -17.54 -6.15
CA GLU A 568 -25.43 -18.89 -6.68
C GLU A 568 -24.15 -19.44 -6.03
N ASN A 569 -23.19 -18.56 -5.69
CA ASN A 569 -21.95 -18.91 -4.99
C ASN A 569 -22.09 -18.97 -3.45
N GLY A 570 -23.31 -18.98 -2.91
CA GLY A 570 -23.58 -19.18 -1.47
C GLY A 570 -23.55 -17.95 -0.55
N GLY A 571 -23.27 -16.75 -1.06
CA GLY A 571 -23.27 -15.50 -0.28
C GLY A 571 -24.65 -14.87 -0.11
N ASN A 572 -24.88 -14.06 0.94
CA ASN A 572 -26.14 -13.32 1.09
C ASN A 572 -26.24 -12.14 0.11
N ARG A 573 -27.45 -11.87 -0.38
CA ARG A 573 -27.80 -10.61 -1.05
C ARG A 573 -28.54 -9.72 -0.09
N ASP A 574 -27.88 -8.64 0.33
CA ASP A 574 -28.44 -7.66 1.26
C ASP A 574 -28.98 -6.44 0.51
N ILE A 575 -30.18 -6.03 0.87
CA ILE A 575 -30.81 -4.78 0.47
C ILE A 575 -30.75 -3.83 1.66
N HIS A 576 -30.21 -2.64 1.47
CA HIS A 576 -30.10 -1.64 2.54
C HIS A 576 -31.28 -0.67 2.47
N LEU A 577 -32.10 -0.67 3.53
CA LEU A 577 -33.13 0.34 3.76
C LEU A 577 -32.56 1.40 4.69
N SER A 578 -32.56 2.66 4.27
CA SER A 578 -32.12 3.78 5.10
C SER A 578 -33.14 4.91 5.14
N ASN A 579 -33.21 5.61 6.27
CA ASN A 579 -34.00 6.82 6.44
C ASN A 579 -33.13 7.91 7.06
N SER A 580 -33.21 9.12 6.53
CA SER A 580 -32.59 10.32 7.11
C SER A 580 -33.67 11.38 7.33
N THR A 581 -33.92 11.75 8.59
CA THR A 581 -34.83 12.84 8.96
C THR A 581 -34.03 14.03 9.46
N THR A 582 -34.21 15.18 8.85
CA THR A 582 -33.54 16.44 9.17
C THR A 582 -34.53 17.42 9.78
N PHE A 583 -34.13 18.06 10.87
CA PHE A 583 -34.83 19.13 11.55
C PHE A 583 -33.95 20.39 11.53
N ASP A 584 -34.57 21.56 11.42
CA ASP A 584 -33.92 22.87 11.49
C ASP A 584 -34.51 23.71 12.64
N ASP A 585 -34.14 24.99 12.74
CA ASP A 585 -34.67 25.92 13.75
C ASP A 585 -36.20 26.12 13.66
N GLN A 586 -36.85 25.73 12.57
CA GLN A 586 -38.30 25.82 12.37
C GLN A 586 -39.02 24.47 12.54
N GLY A 587 -38.30 23.41 12.91
CA GLY A 587 -38.85 22.09 13.17
C GLY A 587 -38.48 21.08 12.08
N TYR A 588 -39.45 20.26 11.65
CA TYR A 588 -39.21 19.26 10.61
C TYR A 588 -38.83 19.92 9.28
N GLU A 589 -37.70 19.56 8.69
CA GLU A 589 -37.26 20.15 7.41
C GLU A 589 -37.31 19.14 6.26
N ALA A 590 -36.75 17.94 6.44
CA ALA A 590 -36.74 16.94 5.37
C ALA A 590 -36.79 15.51 5.89
N ASN A 591 -37.33 14.59 5.09
CA ASN A 591 -37.22 13.15 5.28
C ASN A 591 -36.77 12.51 3.97
N ASN A 592 -35.73 11.68 4.01
CA ASN A 592 -35.20 10.94 2.87
C ASN A 592 -35.21 9.45 3.19
N THR A 593 -36.08 8.68 2.54
CA THR A 593 -36.07 7.21 2.63
C THR A 593 -35.44 6.65 1.37
N SER A 594 -34.48 5.74 1.49
CA SER A 594 -33.84 5.10 0.33
C SER A 594 -33.68 3.61 0.48
N LEU A 595 -33.75 2.91 -0.65
CA LEU A 595 -33.50 1.48 -0.79
C LEU A 595 -32.35 1.28 -1.76
N SER A 596 -31.32 0.55 -1.38
CA SER A 596 -30.16 0.28 -2.24
C SER A 596 -29.71 -1.17 -2.17
N GLY A 597 -29.06 -1.65 -3.23
CA GLY A 597 -28.57 -3.02 -3.29
C GLY A 597 -27.85 -3.33 -4.60
N THR A 598 -27.48 -4.61 -4.76
CA THR A 598 -26.83 -5.13 -5.96
C THR A 598 -27.62 -6.27 -6.59
N PHE A 599 -27.52 -6.42 -7.91
CA PHE A 599 -28.10 -7.55 -8.64
C PHE A 599 -27.26 -7.95 -9.86
N GLY A 600 -27.61 -9.07 -10.47
CA GLY A 600 -26.88 -9.73 -11.54
C GLY A 600 -26.06 -10.92 -11.05
N ASN A 601 -25.66 -11.80 -11.97
CA ASN A 601 -24.92 -13.03 -11.63
C ASN A 601 -23.49 -12.74 -11.11
N ARG A 602 -22.98 -11.52 -11.34
CA ARG A 602 -21.63 -11.08 -10.93
C ARG A 602 -21.69 -9.81 -10.06
N ASP A 603 -22.85 -9.50 -9.48
CA ASP A 603 -23.13 -8.26 -8.73
C ASP A 603 -22.76 -6.98 -9.52
N GLN A 604 -22.89 -7.02 -10.84
CA GLN A 604 -22.42 -5.97 -11.74
C GLN A 604 -23.36 -4.76 -11.82
N PHE A 605 -24.57 -4.84 -11.24
CA PHE A 605 -25.53 -3.74 -11.20
C PHE A 605 -25.73 -3.27 -9.77
N ASN A 606 -25.54 -1.97 -9.54
CA ASN A 606 -25.90 -1.29 -8.29
C ASN A 606 -27.16 -0.47 -8.55
N TYR A 607 -28.11 -0.47 -7.63
CA TYR A 607 -29.29 0.39 -7.71
C TYR A 607 -29.52 1.13 -6.40
N THR A 608 -30.12 2.31 -6.50
CA THR A 608 -30.64 3.06 -5.37
C THR A 608 -31.95 3.69 -5.77
N THR A 609 -32.97 3.59 -4.94
CA THR A 609 -34.22 4.34 -5.08
C THR A 609 -34.43 5.18 -3.84
N ASN A 610 -34.95 6.39 -3.99
CA ASN A 610 -35.14 7.31 -2.88
C ASN A 610 -36.48 8.04 -3.00
N LEU A 611 -37.12 8.27 -1.86
CA LEU A 611 -38.27 9.13 -1.69
C LEU A 611 -37.86 10.22 -0.70
N SER A 612 -37.84 11.46 -1.17
CA SER A 612 -37.55 12.62 -0.34
C SER A 612 -38.76 13.54 -0.20
N GLN A 613 -38.97 14.07 0.99
CA GLN A 613 -39.94 15.10 1.29
C GLN A 613 -39.21 16.28 1.94
N GLN A 614 -39.48 17.50 1.48
CA GLN A 614 -38.90 18.75 1.99
C GLN A 614 -40.02 19.74 2.33
N ARG A 615 -39.94 20.35 3.52
CA ARG A 615 -40.94 21.27 4.05
C ARG A 615 -40.87 22.63 3.35
N GLN A 616 -39.69 23.26 3.33
CA GLN A 616 -39.55 24.65 2.84
C GLN A 616 -40.03 24.80 1.38
N GLU A 617 -39.73 23.80 0.55
CA GLU A 617 -40.14 23.75 -0.85
C GLU A 617 -41.53 23.13 -1.07
N HIS A 618 -42.19 22.56 -0.05
CA HIS A 618 -43.38 21.69 -0.19
C HIS A 618 -43.18 20.64 -1.29
N GLN A 619 -42.01 20.03 -1.31
CA GLN A 619 -41.55 19.20 -2.42
C GLN A 619 -41.47 17.74 -2.00
N THR A 620 -42.08 16.87 -2.78
CA THR A 620 -41.88 15.42 -2.69
C THR A 620 -41.20 14.96 -3.96
N THR A 621 -40.03 14.33 -3.84
CA THR A 621 -39.24 13.83 -4.95
C THR A 621 -39.12 12.32 -4.86
N PHE A 622 -39.43 11.64 -5.96
CA PHE A 622 -39.11 10.23 -6.14
C PHE A 622 -37.95 10.12 -7.12
N GLY A 623 -36.90 9.40 -6.75
CA GLY A 623 -35.71 9.21 -7.56
C GLY A 623 -35.24 7.77 -7.57
N GLY A 624 -34.46 7.45 -8.60
CA GLY A 624 -33.75 6.20 -8.69
C GLY A 624 -32.52 6.33 -9.57
N SER A 625 -31.49 5.56 -9.25
CA SER A 625 -30.27 5.43 -10.03
C SER A 625 -29.87 3.97 -10.19
N VAL A 626 -29.25 3.67 -11.33
CA VAL A 626 -28.68 2.36 -11.65
C VAL A 626 -27.27 2.59 -12.19
N THR A 627 -26.32 1.82 -11.70
CA THR A 627 -24.94 1.80 -12.19
C THR A 627 -24.57 0.40 -12.64
N TRP A 628 -24.16 0.27 -13.89
CA TRP A 628 -23.68 -0.98 -14.50
C TRP A 628 -22.15 -0.96 -14.60
N ASN A 629 -21.49 -1.86 -13.87
CA ASN A 629 -20.05 -2.11 -13.99
C ASN A 629 -19.81 -3.15 -15.10
N ALA A 630 -19.75 -2.71 -16.35
CA ALA A 630 -19.36 -3.57 -17.46
C ALA A 630 -17.83 -3.79 -17.46
N PRO A 631 -17.32 -4.87 -18.08
CA PRO A 631 -15.88 -5.13 -18.12
C PRO A 631 -15.05 -4.00 -18.75
N LEU A 632 -15.63 -3.26 -19.70
CA LEU A 632 -14.95 -2.23 -20.50
C LEU A 632 -15.29 -0.80 -20.09
N ALA A 633 -16.35 -0.58 -19.31
CA ALA A 633 -16.80 0.74 -18.86
C ALA A 633 -17.80 0.61 -17.68
N THR A 634 -17.84 1.61 -16.81
CA THR A 634 -18.96 1.79 -15.86
C THR A 634 -19.95 2.81 -16.44
N VAL A 635 -21.23 2.46 -16.51
CA VAL A 635 -22.31 3.32 -17.01
C VAL A 635 -23.32 3.57 -15.90
N GLY A 636 -23.62 4.83 -15.62
CA GLY A 636 -24.62 5.24 -14.64
C GLY A 636 -25.80 5.97 -15.29
N GLY A 637 -26.99 5.75 -14.76
CA GLY A 637 -28.19 6.49 -15.11
C GLY A 637 -28.98 6.84 -13.85
N SER A 638 -29.55 8.04 -13.81
CA SER A 638 -30.40 8.50 -12.71
C SER A 638 -31.61 9.24 -13.25
N TYR A 639 -32.74 9.04 -12.59
CA TYR A 639 -33.98 9.76 -12.85
C TYR A 639 -34.54 10.24 -11.51
N SER A 640 -35.06 11.46 -11.46
CA SER A 640 -35.93 11.82 -10.36
C SER A 640 -36.98 12.84 -10.76
N GLN A 641 -38.11 12.77 -10.10
CA GLN A 641 -39.27 13.58 -10.39
C GLN A 641 -39.86 14.11 -9.10
N SER A 642 -40.15 15.41 -9.10
CA SER A 642 -40.88 16.08 -8.04
C SER A 642 -42.14 16.75 -8.57
N ASN A 643 -42.91 17.37 -7.68
CA ASN A 643 -44.00 18.26 -8.06
C ASN A 643 -43.51 19.56 -8.75
N LYS A 644 -42.20 19.89 -8.68
CA LYS A 644 -41.62 21.12 -9.24
C LYS A 644 -40.72 20.89 -10.46
N TYR A 645 -40.03 19.75 -10.55
CA TYR A 645 -39.11 19.45 -11.64
C TYR A 645 -39.14 17.98 -12.05
N HIS A 646 -38.58 17.68 -13.21
CA HIS A 646 -38.08 16.35 -13.55
C HIS A 646 -36.62 16.47 -13.98
N GLN A 647 -35.78 15.53 -13.52
CA GLN A 647 -34.36 15.48 -13.85
C GLN A 647 -33.97 14.09 -14.33
N VAL A 648 -33.09 14.07 -15.32
CA VAL A 648 -32.46 12.88 -15.89
C VAL A 648 -30.96 13.15 -15.92
N GLY A 649 -30.19 12.18 -15.46
CA GLY A 649 -28.74 12.21 -15.51
C GLY A 649 -28.21 10.91 -16.10
N GLY A 650 -27.14 11.00 -16.87
CA GLY A 650 -26.40 9.86 -17.38
C GLY A 650 -24.90 10.11 -17.23
N ASN A 651 -24.14 9.07 -16.91
CA ASN A 651 -22.69 9.13 -16.91
C ASN A 651 -22.06 7.85 -17.48
N ILE A 652 -20.87 8.00 -18.01
CA ILE A 652 -20.01 6.90 -18.45
C ILE A 652 -18.60 7.19 -17.99
N GLN A 653 -17.95 6.17 -17.45
CA GLN A 653 -16.53 6.23 -17.12
C GLN A 653 -15.84 4.95 -17.57
N GLY A 654 -14.56 5.06 -17.86
CA GLY A 654 -13.74 3.95 -18.29
C GLY A 654 -12.30 4.40 -18.45
N GLY A 655 -11.51 3.53 -19.04
CA GLY A 655 -10.18 3.91 -19.46
C GLY A 655 -9.65 3.06 -20.60
N LEU A 656 -8.64 3.57 -21.24
CA LEU A 656 -7.95 2.96 -22.36
C LEU A 656 -6.46 2.92 -22.04
N VAL A 657 -5.82 1.79 -22.33
CA VAL A 657 -4.36 1.62 -22.25
C VAL A 657 -3.89 1.11 -23.60
N ALA A 658 -2.84 1.74 -24.13
CA ALA A 658 -2.20 1.38 -25.40
C ALA A 658 -0.70 1.19 -25.17
N TRP A 659 -0.18 0.05 -25.60
CA TRP A 659 1.24 -0.31 -25.51
C TRP A 659 1.66 -1.08 -26.77
N ALA A 660 2.89 -1.59 -26.80
CA ALA A 660 3.46 -2.25 -27.98
C ALA A 660 2.60 -3.40 -28.54
N ASP A 661 1.94 -4.20 -27.68
CA ASP A 661 1.20 -5.39 -28.12
C ASP A 661 -0.29 -5.14 -28.37
N GLY A 662 -0.79 -3.93 -28.10
CA GLY A 662 -2.15 -3.55 -28.44
C GLY A 662 -2.79 -2.47 -27.58
N VAL A 663 -4.12 -2.47 -27.62
CA VAL A 663 -4.99 -1.55 -26.91
C VAL A 663 -6.01 -2.34 -26.11
N HIS A 664 -6.24 -1.95 -24.86
CA HIS A 664 -7.22 -2.55 -23.98
C HIS A 664 -8.08 -1.49 -23.30
N LEU A 665 -9.38 -1.75 -23.19
CA LEU A 665 -10.31 -0.93 -22.43
C LEU A 665 -10.49 -1.51 -21.02
N ALA A 666 -10.59 -0.65 -20.03
CA ALA A 666 -10.82 -1.02 -18.65
C ALA A 666 -12.04 -0.28 -18.12
N SER A 667 -12.80 -0.94 -17.23
CA SER A 667 -13.94 -0.31 -16.56
C SER A 667 -13.55 0.93 -15.77
N ARG A 668 -12.32 0.97 -15.23
CA ARG A 668 -11.69 2.10 -14.53
C ARG A 668 -10.17 2.02 -14.72
N LEU A 669 -9.50 3.16 -14.62
CA LEU A 669 -8.03 3.26 -14.55
C LEU A 669 -7.65 4.23 -13.43
N ASN A 670 -6.60 3.90 -12.68
CA ASN A 670 -5.92 4.83 -11.78
C ASN A 670 -4.52 5.15 -12.35
N ASP A 671 -3.71 5.88 -11.57
CA ASP A 671 -2.39 6.35 -12.00
C ASP A 671 -1.37 5.22 -12.20
N THR A 672 -1.39 4.16 -11.37
CA THR A 672 -0.43 3.04 -11.41
C THR A 672 -1.17 1.75 -11.68
N ILE A 673 -0.89 1.09 -12.81
CA ILE A 673 -1.70 0.00 -13.34
C ILE A 673 -0.85 -1.19 -13.80
N ALA A 674 -1.43 -2.38 -13.77
CA ALA A 674 -0.85 -3.57 -14.37
C ALA A 674 -1.62 -3.98 -15.63
N ILE A 675 -0.91 -4.27 -16.70
CA ILE A 675 -1.40 -5.03 -17.84
C ILE A 675 -1.08 -6.49 -17.54
N ILE A 676 -2.11 -7.30 -17.38
CA ILE A 676 -1.98 -8.74 -17.20
C ILE A 676 -1.93 -9.37 -18.58
N ASN A 677 -0.92 -10.19 -18.80
CA ASN A 677 -0.75 -10.98 -20.01
C ASN A 677 -0.74 -12.46 -19.65
N ALA A 678 -1.83 -13.16 -19.92
CA ALA A 678 -1.96 -14.60 -19.73
C ALA A 678 -2.39 -15.24 -21.06
N PRO A 679 -1.45 -15.48 -21.99
CA PRO A 679 -1.77 -15.79 -23.38
C PRO A 679 -2.84 -16.88 -23.53
N TYR A 680 -3.88 -16.58 -24.31
CA TYR A 680 -5.02 -17.48 -24.62
C TYR A 680 -5.92 -17.88 -23.44
N LEU A 681 -5.63 -17.47 -22.21
CA LEU A 681 -6.48 -17.75 -21.04
C LEU A 681 -7.64 -16.74 -21.01
N GLU A 682 -8.81 -17.12 -21.52
CA GLU A 682 -10.01 -16.29 -21.52
C GLU A 682 -10.81 -16.45 -20.21
N GLY A 683 -11.38 -15.35 -19.71
CA GLY A 683 -12.37 -15.38 -18.65
C GLY A 683 -11.81 -15.65 -17.24
N ALA A 684 -10.50 -15.66 -17.04
CA ALA A 684 -9.89 -15.76 -15.72
C ALA A 684 -10.12 -14.46 -14.93
N ALA A 685 -10.62 -14.58 -13.69
CA ALA A 685 -10.87 -13.44 -12.83
C ALA A 685 -9.57 -12.93 -12.19
N VAL A 686 -9.39 -11.61 -12.21
CA VAL A 686 -8.21 -10.97 -11.64
C VAL A 686 -8.49 -10.60 -10.18
N GLN A 687 -7.61 -11.00 -9.26
CA GLN A 687 -7.74 -10.65 -7.83
C GLN A 687 -9.10 -11.02 -7.21
N GLY A 688 -9.70 -12.11 -7.67
CA GLY A 688 -11.02 -12.57 -7.22
C GLY A 688 -12.17 -11.61 -7.56
N ARG A 689 -11.97 -10.64 -8.47
CA ARG A 689 -13.02 -9.70 -8.91
C ARG A 689 -13.82 -10.30 -10.06
N PRO A 690 -15.09 -10.69 -9.87
CA PRO A 690 -15.83 -11.44 -10.90
C PRO A 690 -16.09 -10.65 -12.19
N TYR A 691 -16.10 -9.31 -12.10
CA TYR A 691 -16.32 -8.42 -13.25
C TYR A 691 -15.04 -8.06 -14.02
N LEU A 692 -13.85 -8.30 -13.44
CA LEU A 692 -12.56 -8.01 -14.08
C LEU A 692 -11.93 -9.32 -14.53
N ARG A 693 -11.95 -9.56 -15.85
CA ARG A 693 -11.52 -10.84 -16.44
C ARG A 693 -10.63 -10.64 -17.64
N THR A 694 -9.80 -11.65 -17.91
CA THR A 694 -9.02 -11.73 -19.15
C THR A 694 -9.93 -11.86 -20.37
N ASN A 695 -9.59 -11.16 -21.44
CA ASN A 695 -10.28 -11.26 -22.72
C ASN A 695 -9.85 -12.51 -23.50
N ALA A 696 -10.39 -12.72 -24.72
CA ALA A 696 -10.06 -13.86 -25.57
C ALA A 696 -8.56 -13.98 -25.95
N LYS A 697 -7.79 -12.90 -25.86
CA LYS A 697 -6.33 -12.92 -26.07
C LYS A 697 -5.54 -13.22 -24.79
N GLY A 698 -6.19 -13.18 -23.63
CA GLY A 698 -5.53 -13.35 -22.33
C GLY A 698 -5.18 -12.05 -21.61
N TYR A 699 -5.62 -10.90 -22.12
CA TYR A 699 -5.30 -9.60 -21.51
C TYR A 699 -6.36 -9.14 -20.51
N ALA A 700 -5.92 -8.55 -19.42
CA ALA A 700 -6.75 -7.75 -18.51
C ALA A 700 -5.95 -6.55 -18.01
N VAL A 701 -6.64 -5.48 -17.57
CA VAL A 701 -5.97 -4.34 -16.94
C VAL A 701 -6.41 -4.26 -15.49
N PHE A 702 -5.46 -4.36 -14.57
CA PHE A 702 -5.70 -4.20 -13.14
C PHE A 702 -5.32 -2.78 -12.72
N GLU A 703 -6.31 -2.07 -12.17
CA GLU A 703 -6.25 -0.63 -11.98
C GLU A 703 -5.67 -0.18 -10.63
N ALA A 704 -5.37 -1.08 -9.69
CA ALA A 704 -5.10 -0.70 -8.29
C ALA A 704 -3.76 -1.22 -7.77
N LEU A 705 -2.64 -0.72 -8.30
CA LEU A 705 -1.32 -0.99 -7.75
C LEU A 705 -0.88 0.08 -6.74
N THR A 706 -0.18 -0.36 -5.70
CA THR A 706 0.49 0.51 -4.72
C THR A 706 1.93 0.78 -5.17
N PRO A 707 2.33 2.03 -5.43
CA PRO A 707 3.70 2.38 -5.79
C PRO A 707 4.73 1.97 -4.74
N TYR A 708 5.94 1.61 -5.18
CA TYR A 708 7.12 1.26 -4.36
C TYR A 708 6.86 0.12 -3.35
N ARG A 709 5.89 -0.75 -3.66
CA ARG A 709 5.48 -1.87 -2.81
C ARG A 709 5.30 -3.13 -3.61
N GLN A 710 5.48 -4.27 -2.93
CA GLN A 710 5.15 -5.57 -3.51
C GLN A 710 3.64 -5.66 -3.72
N ASN A 711 3.24 -5.71 -4.98
CA ASN A 711 1.87 -5.97 -5.39
C ASN A 711 1.79 -7.40 -5.87
N PHE A 712 1.07 -8.23 -5.14
CA PHE A 712 0.73 -9.56 -5.61
C PHE A 712 -0.44 -9.44 -6.58
N ILE A 713 -0.35 -10.13 -7.71
CA ILE A 713 -1.40 -10.21 -8.73
C ILE A 713 -1.72 -11.68 -8.90
N SER A 714 -2.99 -12.04 -8.76
CA SER A 714 -3.45 -13.42 -8.93
C SER A 714 -4.55 -13.55 -9.97
N LEU A 715 -4.57 -14.72 -10.60
CA LEU A 715 -5.60 -15.14 -11.55
C LEU A 715 -6.37 -16.33 -10.99
N ASP A 716 -7.69 -16.23 -11.02
CA ASP A 716 -8.62 -17.29 -10.65
C ASP A 716 -9.31 -17.84 -11.89
N VAL A 717 -9.13 -19.14 -12.14
CA VAL A 717 -9.66 -19.87 -13.29
C VAL A 717 -10.90 -20.69 -12.96
N SER A 718 -11.39 -20.67 -11.71
CA SER A 718 -12.50 -21.50 -11.24
C SER A 718 -13.81 -21.30 -12.03
N GLU A 719 -14.06 -20.08 -12.49
CA GLU A 719 -15.21 -19.72 -13.32
C GLU A 719 -14.81 -19.41 -14.78
N SER A 720 -13.66 -19.92 -15.24
CA SER A 720 -13.23 -19.82 -16.65
C SER A 720 -13.64 -21.08 -17.41
N GLU A 721 -14.15 -20.91 -18.63
CA GLU A 721 -14.43 -22.01 -19.57
C GLU A 721 -13.19 -22.34 -20.45
N SER A 722 -12.03 -21.72 -20.18
CA SER A 722 -10.82 -21.91 -20.97
C SER A 722 -10.18 -23.27 -20.69
N ASP A 723 -9.81 -23.99 -21.75
CA ASP A 723 -9.01 -25.21 -21.68
C ASP A 723 -7.51 -24.96 -21.41
N VAL A 724 -7.12 -23.69 -21.23
CA VAL A 724 -5.73 -23.27 -21.03
C VAL A 724 -5.36 -23.38 -19.56
N ALA A 725 -4.30 -24.12 -19.26
CA ALA A 725 -3.77 -24.25 -17.91
C ALA A 725 -2.87 -23.08 -17.54
N LEU A 726 -2.76 -22.79 -16.25
CA LEU A 726 -1.91 -21.75 -15.70
C LEU A 726 -0.78 -22.41 -14.89
N LEU A 727 0.49 -22.14 -15.21
CA LEU A 727 1.63 -22.75 -14.50
C LEU A 727 1.82 -22.18 -13.10
N GLY A 728 1.49 -20.90 -12.92
CA GLY A 728 1.50 -20.22 -11.63
C GLY A 728 0.41 -19.16 -11.59
N ASN A 729 -0.42 -19.19 -10.55
CA ASN A 729 -1.58 -18.30 -10.42
C ASN A 729 -1.31 -17.01 -9.65
N ARG A 730 -0.05 -16.72 -9.30
CA ARG A 730 0.38 -15.53 -8.57
C ARG A 730 1.70 -15.00 -9.11
N LYS A 731 1.77 -13.69 -9.36
CA LYS A 731 2.98 -12.95 -9.70
C LYS A 731 3.13 -11.76 -8.74
N VAL A 732 4.34 -11.20 -8.65
CA VAL A 732 4.65 -10.04 -7.82
C VAL A 732 5.33 -8.97 -8.66
N THR A 733 4.98 -7.72 -8.46
CA THR A 733 5.62 -6.55 -9.10
C THR A 733 5.75 -5.41 -8.11
N VAL A 734 6.74 -4.54 -8.30
CA VAL A 734 7.00 -3.37 -7.46
C VAL A 734 7.03 -2.12 -8.33
N PRO A 735 5.89 -1.52 -8.67
CA PRO A 735 5.86 -0.44 -9.66
C PRO A 735 6.37 0.88 -9.07
N TYR A 736 7.01 1.71 -9.90
CA TYR A 736 7.11 3.15 -9.62
C TYR A 736 5.72 3.78 -9.59
N ARG A 737 5.60 4.96 -8.98
CA ARG A 737 4.38 5.77 -9.10
C ARG A 737 4.12 6.06 -10.58
N GLY A 738 2.88 5.98 -11.03
CA GLY A 738 2.51 6.28 -12.42
C GLY A 738 2.91 5.19 -13.44
N ALA A 739 3.52 4.08 -12.99
CA ALA A 739 4.00 3.04 -13.89
C ALA A 739 2.84 2.23 -14.50
N VAL A 740 3.06 1.77 -15.74
CA VAL A 740 2.24 0.77 -16.42
C VAL A 740 3.09 -0.50 -16.50
N VAL A 741 2.87 -1.45 -15.59
CA VAL A 741 3.69 -2.68 -15.53
C VAL A 741 3.05 -3.80 -16.33
N LEU A 742 3.84 -4.54 -17.09
CA LEU A 742 3.39 -5.75 -17.78
C LEU A 742 3.64 -6.95 -16.87
N VAL A 743 2.61 -7.74 -16.61
CA VAL A 743 2.67 -8.88 -15.68
C VAL A 743 2.34 -10.14 -16.45
N ASP A 744 3.40 -10.86 -16.81
CA ASP A 744 3.31 -12.07 -17.62
C ASP A 744 3.03 -13.30 -16.75
N PHE A 745 1.92 -13.95 -17.06
CA PHE A 745 1.54 -15.25 -16.53
C PHE A 745 1.83 -16.32 -17.58
N GLU A 746 2.56 -17.35 -17.16
CA GLU A 746 2.85 -18.49 -18.03
C GLU A 746 1.62 -19.38 -18.14
N THR A 747 1.11 -19.47 -19.37
CA THR A 747 -0.02 -20.31 -19.72
C THR A 747 0.45 -21.53 -20.52
N GLU A 748 -0.26 -22.63 -20.34
CA GLU A 748 -0.03 -23.88 -21.05
C GLU A 748 -1.29 -24.24 -21.84
N THR A 749 -1.20 -24.06 -23.16
CA THR A 749 -2.25 -24.37 -24.15
C THR A 749 -2.31 -25.85 -24.49
N SER A 750 -1.31 -26.63 -24.06
CA SER A 750 -1.18 -28.04 -24.38
C SER A 750 -2.19 -28.88 -23.57
N LYS A 751 -2.99 -29.67 -24.27
CA LYS A 751 -4.00 -30.56 -23.67
C LYS A 751 -3.39 -31.94 -23.40
N PRO A 752 -3.69 -32.55 -22.26
CA PRO A 752 -3.32 -33.94 -21.99
C PRO A 752 -4.20 -34.88 -22.83
N PHE A 753 -3.59 -35.85 -23.50
CA PHE A 753 -4.27 -36.95 -24.16
C PHE A 753 -3.72 -38.28 -23.64
N TYR A 754 -4.64 -39.21 -23.35
CA TYR A 754 -4.30 -40.56 -22.90
C TYR A 754 -4.89 -41.58 -23.86
N PHE A 755 -4.09 -42.54 -24.30
CA PHE A 755 -4.58 -43.64 -25.12
C PHE A 755 -3.75 -44.89 -24.90
N LEU A 756 -4.35 -46.06 -25.15
CA LEU A 756 -3.61 -47.30 -25.12
C LEU A 756 -2.92 -47.48 -26.48
N ALA A 757 -1.65 -47.85 -26.49
CA ALA A 757 -0.98 -48.26 -27.72
C ALA A 757 -0.23 -49.57 -27.52
N ARG A 758 -0.10 -50.36 -28.60
CA ARG A 758 0.68 -51.61 -28.61
C ARG A 758 1.57 -51.66 -29.83
N ARG A 759 2.61 -52.49 -29.77
CA ARG A 759 3.47 -52.75 -30.92
C ARG A 759 2.70 -53.53 -32.00
N ALA A 760 3.20 -53.51 -33.23
CA ALA A 760 2.60 -54.23 -34.37
C ALA A 760 2.46 -55.76 -34.15
N ASP A 761 3.27 -56.34 -33.26
CA ASP A 761 3.25 -57.75 -32.84
C ASP A 761 2.24 -58.05 -31.71
N GLY A 762 1.60 -57.03 -31.14
CA GLY A 762 0.61 -57.14 -30.06
C GLY A 762 1.17 -57.01 -28.64
N GLU A 763 2.50 -56.89 -28.48
CA GLU A 763 3.16 -56.67 -27.19
C GLU A 763 2.95 -55.23 -26.67
N PRO A 764 2.96 -55.03 -25.34
CA PRO A 764 2.87 -53.70 -24.75
C PRO A 764 4.16 -52.89 -25.01
N LEU A 765 4.01 -51.58 -25.08
CA LEU A 765 5.10 -50.62 -25.07
C LEU A 765 5.71 -50.55 -23.66
N THR A 766 7.03 -50.43 -23.61
CA THR A 766 7.80 -50.37 -22.35
C THR A 766 7.59 -49.03 -21.65
N PHE A 767 7.45 -49.06 -20.33
CA PHE A 767 7.37 -47.86 -19.50
C PHE A 767 8.61 -46.98 -19.68
N GLY A 768 8.40 -45.68 -19.81
CA GLY A 768 9.45 -44.67 -19.93
C GLY A 768 9.92 -44.36 -21.35
N TYR A 769 9.36 -45.00 -22.39
CA TYR A 769 9.65 -44.58 -23.77
C TYR A 769 9.15 -43.17 -24.03
N GLU A 770 10.02 -42.34 -24.60
CA GLU A 770 9.69 -40.98 -25.01
C GLU A 770 8.79 -40.98 -26.24
N VAL A 771 7.84 -40.04 -26.27
CA VAL A 771 6.97 -39.80 -27.41
C VAL A 771 7.32 -38.45 -28.00
N GLU A 772 7.61 -38.44 -29.30
CA GLU A 772 8.00 -37.26 -30.06
C GLU A 772 6.93 -36.88 -31.10
N ASP A 773 6.80 -35.60 -31.38
CA ASP A 773 6.03 -35.12 -32.52
C ASP A 773 6.78 -35.35 -33.84
N ASP A 774 6.17 -34.94 -34.96
CA ASP A 774 6.81 -35.07 -36.28
C ASP A 774 8.02 -34.13 -36.44
N GLU A 775 8.15 -33.09 -35.62
CA GLU A 775 9.25 -32.11 -35.57
C GLU A 775 10.43 -32.56 -34.70
N GLY A 776 10.24 -33.63 -33.90
CA GLY A 776 11.26 -34.21 -33.02
C GLY A 776 11.24 -33.65 -31.60
N ASN A 777 10.23 -32.87 -31.22
CA ASN A 777 10.04 -32.42 -29.85
C ASN A 777 9.42 -33.54 -29.01
N ASN A 778 9.92 -33.75 -27.80
CA ASN A 778 9.27 -34.66 -26.86
C ASN A 778 7.94 -34.05 -26.41
N VAL A 779 6.85 -34.77 -26.67
CA VAL A 779 5.48 -34.39 -26.34
C VAL A 779 4.85 -35.33 -25.31
N GLY A 780 5.59 -36.28 -24.75
CA GLY A 780 5.02 -37.23 -23.81
C GLY A 780 5.87 -38.48 -23.53
N LEU A 781 5.24 -39.43 -22.83
CA LEU A 781 5.89 -40.67 -22.41
C LEU A 781 4.91 -41.85 -22.33
N VAL A 782 5.45 -43.05 -22.44
CA VAL A 782 4.71 -44.30 -22.20
C VAL A 782 4.67 -44.58 -20.70
N GLY A 783 3.47 -44.52 -20.12
CA GLY A 783 3.17 -44.88 -18.74
C GLY A 783 2.95 -46.38 -18.54
N GLN A 784 2.59 -46.77 -17.31
CA GLN A 784 2.40 -48.17 -16.96
C GLN A 784 1.23 -48.78 -17.74
N GLY A 785 1.35 -50.08 -18.07
CA GLY A 785 0.30 -50.79 -18.80
C GLY A 785 0.14 -50.37 -20.26
N SER A 786 1.19 -49.80 -20.88
CA SER A 786 1.16 -49.37 -22.28
C SER A 786 0.20 -48.21 -22.57
N ARG A 787 -0.12 -47.41 -21.55
CA ARG A 787 -0.84 -46.15 -21.69
C ARG A 787 0.13 -45.06 -22.11
N VAL A 788 -0.11 -44.47 -23.26
CA VAL A 788 0.66 -43.34 -23.75
C VAL A 788 0.01 -42.07 -23.25
N PHE A 789 0.81 -41.21 -22.65
CA PHE A 789 0.44 -39.85 -22.30
C PHE A 789 1.16 -38.91 -23.26
N ILE A 790 0.41 -38.08 -23.96
CA ILE A 790 0.97 -36.98 -24.74
C ILE A 790 0.32 -35.66 -24.32
N ARG A 791 1.04 -34.57 -24.51
CA ARG A 791 0.56 -33.23 -24.24
C ARG A 791 0.82 -32.34 -25.46
N THR A 792 -0.24 -31.93 -26.13
CA THR A 792 -0.15 -31.16 -27.39
C THR A 792 -1.30 -30.17 -27.49
N GLU A 793 -1.13 -29.05 -28.20
CA GLU A 793 -2.19 -28.03 -28.35
C GLU A 793 -3.41 -28.55 -29.12
N LYS A 794 -3.17 -29.41 -30.10
CA LYS A 794 -4.18 -30.07 -30.93
C LYS A 794 -3.83 -31.56 -31.02
N VAL A 795 -4.82 -32.37 -31.39
CA VAL A 795 -4.57 -33.77 -31.73
C VAL A 795 -3.55 -33.80 -32.88
N PRO A 796 -2.35 -34.35 -32.66
CA PRO A 796 -1.34 -34.41 -33.71
C PRO A 796 -1.81 -35.35 -34.82
N ILE A 797 -1.33 -35.16 -36.05
CA ILE A 797 -1.59 -36.11 -37.14
C ILE A 797 -0.95 -37.45 -36.80
N SER A 798 0.23 -37.41 -36.18
CA SER A 798 0.93 -38.58 -35.71
C SER A 798 1.93 -38.27 -34.61
N VAL A 799 2.32 -39.31 -33.87
CA VAL A 799 3.41 -39.28 -32.90
C VAL A 799 4.37 -40.45 -33.14
N LYS A 800 5.64 -40.26 -32.79
CA LYS A 800 6.70 -41.26 -32.86
C LYS A 800 7.07 -41.69 -31.44
N ILE A 801 7.17 -42.99 -31.19
CA ILE A 801 7.60 -43.53 -29.90
C ILE A 801 9.00 -44.09 -30.07
N ALA A 802 9.96 -43.57 -29.31
CA ALA A 802 11.36 -43.97 -29.36
C ALA A 802 11.52 -45.35 -28.70
N THR A 803 11.57 -46.41 -29.51
CA THR A 803 11.75 -47.78 -29.00
C THR A 803 13.22 -48.09 -28.70
N ASP A 804 14.14 -47.44 -29.41
CA ASP A 804 15.56 -47.33 -29.06
C ASP A 804 16.12 -46.02 -29.60
N LYS A 805 16.24 -45.02 -28.72
CA LYS A 805 16.68 -43.66 -29.09
C LYS A 805 18.15 -43.62 -29.53
N GLN A 806 19.01 -44.51 -29.03
CA GLN A 806 20.43 -44.54 -29.42
C GLN A 806 20.63 -45.13 -30.81
N GLN A 807 19.75 -46.04 -31.23
CA GLN A 807 19.76 -46.63 -32.58
C GLN A 807 18.86 -45.89 -33.58
N GLY A 808 18.14 -44.84 -33.14
CA GLY A 808 17.21 -44.08 -33.98
C GLY A 808 15.97 -44.88 -34.40
N LEU A 809 15.56 -45.87 -33.59
CA LEU A 809 14.39 -46.71 -33.86
C LEU A 809 13.13 -46.10 -33.23
N PHE A 810 12.15 -45.82 -34.07
CA PHE A 810 10.86 -45.27 -33.67
C PHE A 810 9.73 -46.10 -34.27
N CYS A 811 8.63 -46.24 -33.54
CA CYS A 811 7.36 -46.69 -34.11
C CYS A 811 6.39 -45.49 -34.19
N LYS A 812 5.53 -45.46 -35.21
CA LYS A 812 4.66 -44.33 -35.52
C LYS A 812 3.20 -44.69 -35.28
N ILE A 813 2.48 -43.78 -34.63
CA ILE A 813 1.02 -43.85 -34.42
C ILE A 813 0.39 -42.68 -35.16
N THR A 814 -0.68 -42.92 -35.92
CA THR A 814 -1.38 -41.89 -36.71
C THR A 814 -2.82 -41.78 -36.22
N PHE A 815 -3.34 -40.56 -36.15
CA PHE A 815 -4.67 -40.26 -35.62
C PHE A 815 -5.58 -39.63 -36.67
N ASP A 816 -6.85 -40.02 -36.69
CA ASP A 816 -7.88 -39.43 -37.57
C ASP A 816 -8.56 -38.23 -36.88
N LYS A 817 -7.77 -37.19 -36.59
CA LYS A 817 -8.18 -35.89 -36.00
C LYS A 817 -8.78 -35.94 -34.58
N GLN A 818 -9.06 -37.11 -34.03
CA GLN A 818 -9.46 -37.33 -32.63
C GLN A 818 -8.68 -38.52 -32.03
N ILE A 819 -8.43 -38.45 -30.72
CA ILE A 819 -7.87 -39.54 -29.93
C ILE A 819 -9.01 -40.11 -29.09
N ASP A 820 -9.33 -41.38 -29.31
CA ASP A 820 -10.33 -42.13 -28.53
C ASP A 820 -9.60 -42.92 -27.44
N GLU A 821 -9.81 -42.54 -26.19
CA GLU A 821 -9.15 -43.17 -25.03
C GLU A 821 -9.52 -44.64 -24.85
N ASN A 822 -10.64 -45.10 -25.44
CA ASN A 822 -11.09 -46.48 -25.36
C ASN A 822 -10.51 -47.36 -26.48
N ASN A 823 -9.86 -46.75 -27.47
CA ASN A 823 -9.30 -47.49 -28.60
C ASN A 823 -7.85 -47.89 -28.34
N VAL A 824 -7.43 -49.03 -28.91
CA VAL A 824 -6.05 -49.50 -28.82
C VAL A 824 -5.34 -49.18 -30.12
N TYR A 825 -4.44 -48.21 -30.08
CA TYR A 825 -3.65 -47.78 -31.22
C TYR A 825 -2.49 -48.74 -31.49
N ILE A 826 -2.13 -48.91 -32.76
CA ILE A 826 -1.00 -49.76 -33.16
C ILE A 826 0.18 -48.87 -33.53
N CYS A 827 1.30 -49.04 -32.83
CA CYS A 827 2.57 -48.41 -33.12
C CYS A 827 3.27 -49.22 -34.22
N ARG A 828 3.35 -48.66 -35.43
CA ARG A 828 3.87 -49.31 -36.64
C ARG A 828 5.31 -48.96 -36.94
#